data_AF-A0A3C0WIL0-F1
#
_entry.id   AF-A0A3C0WIL0-F1
#
_cell.length_a   1.000
_cell.length_b   1.000
_cell.length_c   1.000
_cell.angle_alpha   90.00
_cell.angle_beta   90.00
_cell.angle_gamma   90.00
#
_symmetry.space_group_name_H-M   'P 1'
#
loop_
_entity.id
_entity.type
_entity.pdbx_description
1 polymer ?
#
loop_
_entity_poly.entity_id
_entity_poly.type
_entity_poly.pdbx_seq_one_letter_code
_entity_poly.pdbx_strand_id
1 'polypeptide(L)'
;MIKNTIYAALLTLSITTSTFATEKWTDEFDDFSLDRWTPQTSGLQLVNMPPPDGVTARNGVLEIFEPLRGARLTSRDRFLYGTFEARVKITPKGLQYIGFMSRSPWAAHTLMCMSIPSGHGWELVTSNNMNGGHAGFGKAIEDGIWATIKITWRPERVTLDVNGKRIGELTDPMKIPNQPIPLILDAYASNRLEVDYIRISDTTVASSSASKLPTAPSEPDLVSIHSSHWNLDIDTNSGIATSIEQMFPQQQLWTPDNSAAVDIYARNLDSNETTYFHRERNTRNDGELQHGRNSRGFRLTPSDDAWKEKITTHITYELIENDLSIRAEFTSLQNINHPTEIGLGIPFIADQWQRNAIPRLPWFELDPRQNSDVRLPFLADPNDATLTSDEGSWVHYPWGIFQNNKTSVFWGSMDIGKRVVLAPGNNGAGPAITLAPKRWTAGESKTLSLRLRAFRPGTTEVVRWYLSNCISSDPLTNDLFPVSDWAPRTLPNGGGLGMPDIRISDVNPDVQEGYFQRVIEMLKQYHVTNLWFGTWHNIDGSYPHSGKWICPTGLNVTAEALKAEIQRLKGLGLKPCLYTYQFITPELLGPEQQIPSRDWVLHDTLGKLSMFDSFTAGETRSGAEWFTPELAERIGSNKVTWANVDYGRKEVRDFFFDSITKAIDYYRPSGICFDYGWGVIPCNATYSPGNPATSQPHARLRLQADIREWIHEHHPEMIILINDNPGTPSQLMADCQLVESSDVMSDLDLEAGRALSSAMSSMDYYTDHDEVRWSRQVMSDLSRGCSIGMPFWIPINGPDDYVNTWQAFYDFS
;
A
#
# COMPACT_ATOMS: atom_id res chain seq x y z
N MET A 1 -60.97 -36.08 -61.88
CA MET A 1 -60.86 -34.64 -62.18
C MET A 1 -59.74 -34.07 -61.30
N ILE A 2 -58.55 -33.95 -61.89
CA ILE A 2 -57.50 -32.93 -61.70
C ILE A 2 -57.19 -32.37 -60.29
N LYS A 3 -55.92 -32.58 -59.88
CA LYS A 3 -54.98 -31.73 -59.07
C LYS A 3 -55.24 -31.58 -57.56
N ASN A 4 -54.27 -31.36 -56.67
CA ASN A 4 -52.80 -31.47 -56.58
C ASN A 4 -52.50 -31.00 -55.12
N THR A 5 -51.59 -31.65 -54.38
CA THR A 5 -50.29 -31.09 -53.93
C THR A 5 -49.77 -31.71 -52.61
N ILE A 6 -48.77 -32.61 -52.72
CA ILE A 6 -47.43 -32.71 -52.05
C ILE A 6 -47.33 -32.23 -50.56
N TYR A 7 -46.80 -32.94 -49.55
CA TYR A 7 -45.51 -33.64 -49.48
C TYR A 7 -45.47 -34.81 -48.47
N ALA A 8 -44.76 -35.86 -48.88
CA ALA A 8 -44.35 -37.01 -48.09
C ALA A 8 -42.99 -36.75 -47.43
N ALA A 9 -42.80 -37.28 -46.22
CA ALA A 9 -41.48 -37.58 -45.66
C ALA A 9 -41.49 -39.01 -45.13
N LEU A 10 -40.60 -39.84 -45.68
CA LEU A 10 -40.39 -41.24 -45.37
C LEU A 10 -39.94 -41.43 -43.91
N LEU A 11 -40.68 -42.25 -43.17
CA LEU A 11 -40.23 -42.82 -41.90
C LEU A 11 -39.40 -44.07 -42.22
N THR A 12 -38.08 -43.94 -42.25
CA THR A 12 -37.16 -45.08 -42.36
C THR A 12 -36.68 -45.42 -40.96
N LEU A 13 -36.89 -46.67 -40.54
CA LEU A 13 -36.41 -47.23 -39.27
C LEU A 13 -34.93 -46.87 -39.06
N SER A 14 -34.68 -45.95 -38.15
CA SER A 14 -33.39 -45.83 -37.48
C SER A 14 -33.53 -46.56 -36.16
N ILE A 15 -32.84 -47.70 -36.04
CA ILE A 15 -32.51 -48.28 -34.74
C ILE A 15 -31.66 -47.22 -34.05
N THR A 16 -32.26 -46.40 -33.20
CA THR A 16 -31.51 -45.62 -32.23
C THR A 16 -30.98 -46.61 -31.21
N THR A 17 -29.82 -47.18 -31.50
CA THR A 17 -28.85 -47.46 -30.44
C THR A 17 -28.69 -46.15 -29.68
N SER A 18 -29.34 -46.03 -28.52
CA SER A 18 -29.01 -44.99 -27.56
C SER A 18 -27.53 -45.14 -27.28
N THR A 19 -26.76 -44.20 -27.79
CA THR A 19 -25.34 -44.03 -27.53
C THR A 19 -25.17 -43.87 -26.02
N PHE A 20 -24.92 -44.97 -25.32
CA PHE A 20 -24.29 -44.94 -24.00
C PHE A 20 -22.81 -44.61 -24.24
N ALA A 21 -22.50 -43.32 -24.22
CA ALA A 21 -21.14 -42.80 -24.14
C ALA A 21 -21.13 -41.58 -23.21
N THR A 22 -21.04 -41.91 -21.93
CA THR A 22 -20.31 -41.21 -20.85
C THR A 22 -20.50 -39.70 -20.70
N GLU A 23 -21.52 -39.28 -19.95
CA GLU A 23 -21.35 -38.12 -19.08
C GLU A 23 -20.65 -38.61 -17.81
N LYS A 24 -19.38 -38.20 -17.61
CA LYS A 24 -18.75 -38.26 -16.29
C LYS A 24 -19.41 -37.16 -15.47
N TRP A 25 -20.23 -37.55 -14.50
CA TRP A 25 -20.87 -36.62 -13.59
C TRP A 25 -19.82 -36.13 -12.60
N THR A 26 -19.29 -34.93 -12.82
CA THR A 26 -18.30 -34.28 -11.95
C THR A 26 -18.89 -32.97 -11.45
N ASP A 27 -18.85 -32.78 -10.14
CA ASP A 27 -19.14 -31.51 -9.49
C ASP A 27 -17.86 -31.02 -8.81
N GLU A 28 -17.38 -29.87 -9.27
CA GLU A 28 -16.21 -29.17 -8.73
C GLU A 28 -16.66 -28.07 -7.77
N PHE A 29 -17.96 -27.80 -7.59
CA PHE A 29 -18.45 -26.82 -6.60
C PHE A 29 -17.88 -25.39 -6.73
N ASP A 30 -17.66 -24.92 -7.96
CA ASP A 30 -17.38 -23.51 -8.24
C ASP A 30 -18.57 -22.58 -7.94
N ASP A 31 -19.80 -23.12 -8.02
CA ASP A 31 -21.05 -22.49 -7.63
C ASP A 31 -22.06 -23.56 -7.19
N PHE A 32 -23.08 -23.18 -6.43
CA PHE A 32 -24.15 -24.08 -6.03
C PHE A 32 -25.18 -24.21 -7.15
N SER A 33 -25.13 -25.34 -7.87
CA SER A 33 -26.09 -25.64 -8.94
C SER A 33 -27.36 -26.31 -8.41
N LEU A 34 -28.48 -25.59 -8.43
CA LEU A 34 -29.81 -26.14 -8.15
C LEU A 34 -30.26 -27.22 -9.16
N ASP A 35 -29.64 -27.27 -10.34
CA ASP A 35 -29.93 -28.29 -11.36
C ASP A 35 -29.37 -29.65 -10.99
N ARG A 36 -28.34 -29.69 -10.13
CA ARG A 36 -27.71 -30.94 -9.65
C ARG A 36 -28.14 -31.28 -8.23
N TRP A 37 -28.24 -30.27 -7.38
CA TRP A 37 -28.51 -30.42 -5.95
C TRP A 37 -29.83 -29.80 -5.55
N THR A 38 -30.55 -30.47 -4.66
CA THR A 38 -31.78 -29.97 -4.07
C THR A 38 -31.71 -30.08 -2.54
N PRO A 39 -32.05 -29.02 -1.81
CA PRO A 39 -32.27 -29.11 -0.38
C PRO A 39 -33.46 -30.02 -0.06
N GLN A 40 -33.29 -30.93 0.90
CA GLN A 40 -34.33 -31.81 1.42
C GLN A 40 -34.62 -31.46 2.88
N THR A 41 -35.81 -30.98 3.23
CA THR A 41 -36.20 -30.66 4.62
C THR A 41 -36.64 -31.89 5.43
N SER A 42 -36.79 -31.75 6.76
CA SER A 42 -37.22 -32.82 7.66
C SER A 42 -38.63 -33.26 7.28
N GLY A 43 -38.78 -34.47 6.72
CA GLY A 43 -40.04 -34.94 6.16
C GLY A 43 -39.96 -35.56 4.76
N LEU A 44 -38.75 -35.80 4.23
CA LEU A 44 -38.49 -36.46 2.92
C LEU A 44 -38.83 -35.62 1.68
N GLN A 45 -39.29 -34.38 1.86
CA GLN A 45 -39.66 -33.50 0.76
C GLN A 45 -38.42 -32.79 0.20
N LEU A 46 -38.27 -32.83 -1.12
CA LEU A 46 -37.35 -31.96 -1.85
C LEU A 46 -37.99 -30.60 -2.00
N VAL A 47 -37.19 -29.55 -1.86
CA VAL A 47 -37.64 -28.19 -2.05
C VAL A 47 -36.76 -27.54 -3.12
N ASN A 48 -37.39 -26.91 -4.12
CA ASN A 48 -36.69 -26.08 -5.09
C ASN A 48 -36.47 -24.69 -4.49
N MET A 49 -35.60 -24.61 -3.49
CA MET A 49 -35.21 -23.38 -2.82
C MET A 49 -33.68 -23.23 -2.91
N PRO A 50 -33.14 -22.00 -2.81
CA PRO A 50 -31.71 -21.78 -2.60
C PRO A 50 -31.17 -22.62 -1.44
N PRO A 51 -29.85 -22.87 -1.41
CA PRO A 51 -29.25 -23.68 -0.37
C PRO A 51 -29.53 -23.06 1.01
N PRO A 52 -29.70 -23.88 2.06
CA PRO A 52 -29.91 -23.38 3.41
C PRO A 52 -28.71 -22.53 3.87
N ASP A 53 -28.96 -21.62 4.81
CA ASP A 53 -27.89 -20.84 5.46
C ASP A 53 -26.81 -21.79 6.00
N GLY A 54 -25.55 -21.42 5.78
CA GLY A 54 -24.40 -22.25 6.13
C GLY A 54 -23.96 -23.26 5.05
N VAL A 55 -24.48 -23.18 3.82
CA VAL A 55 -23.91 -23.90 2.66
C VAL A 55 -23.31 -22.89 1.69
N THR A 56 -22.04 -23.08 1.31
CA THR A 56 -21.37 -22.24 0.30
C THR A 56 -20.59 -23.11 -0.68
N ALA A 57 -20.62 -22.78 -1.96
CA ALA A 57 -19.78 -23.40 -3.00
C ALA A 57 -18.93 -22.31 -3.64
N ARG A 58 -17.60 -22.44 -3.61
CA ARG A 58 -16.66 -21.51 -4.24
C ARG A 58 -15.32 -22.20 -4.44
N ASN A 59 -14.63 -21.87 -5.53
CA ASN A 59 -13.24 -22.28 -5.82
C ASN A 59 -13.02 -23.78 -5.66
N GLY A 60 -13.80 -24.61 -6.34
CA GLY A 60 -13.55 -26.04 -6.18
C GLY A 60 -14.06 -26.63 -4.85
N VAL A 61 -14.82 -25.92 -3.99
CA VAL A 61 -15.16 -26.43 -2.63
C VAL A 61 -16.59 -26.07 -2.21
N LEU A 62 -17.37 -27.11 -1.83
CA LEU A 62 -18.63 -27.01 -1.11
C LEU A 62 -18.41 -27.15 0.40
N GLU A 63 -18.74 -26.12 1.15
CA GLU A 63 -18.64 -26.04 2.60
C GLU A 63 -20.04 -26.08 3.24
N ILE A 64 -20.22 -26.91 4.27
CA ILE A 64 -21.45 -27.00 5.07
C ILE A 64 -21.08 -26.68 6.53
N PHE A 65 -21.48 -25.50 7.04
CA PHE A 65 -21.02 -24.88 8.29
C PHE A 65 -21.95 -25.02 9.49
N GLU A 66 -23.27 -25.08 9.28
CA GLU A 66 -24.27 -25.13 10.35
C GLU A 66 -24.96 -26.51 10.41
N PRO A 67 -25.45 -26.96 11.59
CA PRO A 67 -26.31 -28.12 11.61
C PRO A 67 -27.53 -27.80 10.77
N LEU A 68 -27.60 -28.44 9.60
CA LEU A 68 -28.79 -28.36 8.77
C LEU A 68 -29.93 -29.00 9.57
N ARG A 69 -30.71 -28.19 10.30
CA ARG A 69 -31.82 -28.67 11.13
C ARG A 69 -32.90 -29.23 10.22
N GLY A 70 -32.76 -30.50 9.86
CA GLY A 70 -33.65 -31.20 8.96
C GLY A 70 -33.36 -31.03 7.47
N ALA A 71 -32.48 -30.12 7.04
CA ALA A 71 -32.13 -29.95 5.63
C ALA A 71 -30.96 -30.88 5.22
N ARG A 72 -30.97 -31.51 4.04
CA ARG A 72 -29.84 -32.28 3.48
C ARG A 72 -29.65 -31.90 2.02
N LEU A 73 -28.42 -31.88 1.51
CA LEU A 73 -28.22 -31.73 0.07
C LEU A 73 -28.34 -33.09 -0.60
N THR A 74 -29.25 -33.20 -1.56
CA THR A 74 -29.51 -34.43 -2.29
C THR A 74 -29.33 -34.21 -3.78
N SER A 75 -28.68 -35.14 -4.47
CA SER A 75 -28.62 -35.09 -5.94
C SER A 75 -30.00 -35.29 -6.56
N ARG A 76 -30.29 -34.59 -7.64
CA ARG A 76 -31.51 -34.83 -8.44
C ARG A 76 -31.46 -36.20 -9.12
N ASP A 77 -30.28 -36.59 -9.59
CA ASP A 77 -30.07 -37.88 -10.22
C ASP A 77 -29.99 -39.03 -9.22
N ARG A 78 -30.28 -40.23 -9.73
CA ARG A 78 -30.20 -41.49 -8.98
C ARG A 78 -29.24 -42.41 -9.71
N PHE A 79 -28.38 -43.05 -8.93
CA PHE A 79 -27.28 -43.85 -9.44
C PHE A 79 -27.51 -45.32 -9.09
N LEU A 80 -27.16 -46.20 -10.02
CA LEU A 80 -27.14 -47.64 -9.82
C LEU A 80 -25.82 -48.16 -10.38
N TYR A 81 -24.94 -48.64 -9.49
CA TYR A 81 -23.58 -49.07 -9.82
C TYR A 81 -22.67 -47.95 -10.35
N GLY A 82 -21.36 -48.22 -10.37
CA GLY A 82 -20.34 -47.29 -10.81
C GLY A 82 -19.30 -47.01 -9.72
N THR A 83 -18.55 -45.95 -9.90
CA THR A 83 -17.54 -45.49 -8.96
C THR A 83 -17.91 -44.09 -8.52
N PHE A 84 -18.06 -43.92 -7.20
CA PHE A 84 -18.13 -42.64 -6.54
C PHE A 84 -16.75 -42.30 -5.99
N GLU A 85 -16.25 -41.12 -6.28
CA GLU A 85 -15.03 -40.58 -5.72
C GLU A 85 -15.31 -39.17 -5.21
N ALA A 86 -14.89 -38.87 -4.00
CA ALA A 86 -15.00 -37.53 -3.44
C ALA A 86 -13.74 -37.17 -2.66
N ARG A 87 -13.31 -35.92 -2.76
CA ARG A 87 -12.26 -35.36 -1.90
C ARG A 87 -12.93 -34.53 -0.83
N VAL A 88 -12.74 -34.94 0.43
CA VAL A 88 -13.45 -34.39 1.60
C VAL A 88 -12.49 -34.02 2.72
N LYS A 89 -12.87 -33.02 3.51
CA LYS A 89 -12.20 -32.60 4.74
C LYS A 89 -13.25 -32.36 5.83
N ILE A 90 -12.90 -32.73 7.07
CA ILE A 90 -13.82 -32.75 8.22
C ILE A 90 -13.23 -31.89 9.34
N THR A 91 -14.05 -31.04 10.00
CA THR A 91 -13.65 -30.26 11.20
C THR A 91 -14.86 -29.75 12.02
N PRO A 92 -14.95 -29.91 13.36
CA PRO A 92 -14.36 -30.96 14.16
C PRO A 92 -15.18 -32.26 14.06
N LYS A 93 -14.63 -33.32 14.64
CA LYS A 93 -15.15 -34.70 14.71
C LYS A 93 -16.64 -34.79 15.11
N GLY A 94 -17.51 -35.21 14.20
CA GLY A 94 -18.91 -35.50 14.51
C GLY A 94 -19.66 -36.20 13.36
N LEU A 95 -20.96 -36.48 13.56
CA LEU A 95 -21.82 -37.27 12.68
C LEU A 95 -22.02 -36.60 11.29
N GLN A 96 -21.35 -37.09 10.26
CA GLN A 96 -21.40 -36.63 8.87
C GLN A 96 -21.56 -37.80 7.91
N TYR A 97 -22.24 -37.58 6.78
CA TYR A 97 -22.57 -38.60 5.79
C TYR A 97 -22.25 -38.11 4.38
N ILE A 98 -21.55 -38.95 3.62
CA ILE A 98 -21.33 -38.74 2.18
C ILE A 98 -21.52 -40.05 1.41
N GLY A 99 -22.45 -40.05 0.47
CA GLY A 99 -22.68 -41.19 -0.42
C GLY A 99 -24.16 -41.43 -0.72
N PHE A 100 -24.49 -42.63 -1.17
CA PHE A 100 -25.81 -42.94 -1.68
C PHE A 100 -26.77 -43.36 -0.57
N MET A 101 -27.96 -42.75 -0.50
CA MET A 101 -28.99 -43.17 0.46
C MET A 101 -30.42 -42.91 -0.06
N SER A 102 -31.31 -43.89 0.12
CA SER A 102 -32.69 -43.81 -0.34
C SER A 102 -33.53 -42.90 0.55
N ARG A 103 -34.41 -42.12 -0.09
CA ARG A 103 -35.30 -41.19 0.60
C ARG A 103 -36.63 -41.81 1.01
N SER A 104 -37.16 -42.75 0.24
CA SER A 104 -38.44 -43.41 0.54
C SER A 104 -38.43 -44.87 0.07
N PRO A 105 -38.60 -45.84 0.99
CA PRO A 105 -38.53 -45.70 2.45
C PRO A 105 -37.15 -45.17 2.89
N TRP A 106 -37.12 -44.45 4.01
CA TRP A 106 -35.91 -43.78 4.50
C TRP A 106 -34.78 -44.78 4.78
N ALA A 107 -33.60 -44.56 4.21
CA ALA A 107 -32.39 -45.38 4.38
C ALA A 107 -32.55 -46.89 4.07
N ALA A 108 -33.65 -47.29 3.41
CA ALA A 108 -33.89 -48.67 3.00
C ALA A 108 -32.81 -49.21 2.06
N HIS A 109 -32.22 -48.34 1.24
CA HIS A 109 -31.05 -48.64 0.44
C HIS A 109 -29.97 -47.60 0.73
N THR A 110 -28.81 -48.07 1.19
CA THR A 110 -27.72 -47.18 1.64
C THR A 110 -26.40 -47.73 1.14
N LEU A 111 -25.54 -46.84 0.65
CA LEU A 111 -24.14 -47.05 0.37
C LEU A 111 -23.40 -45.73 0.57
N MET A 112 -22.99 -45.44 1.80
CA MET A 112 -22.37 -44.18 2.15
C MET A 112 -21.24 -44.38 3.13
N CYS A 113 -20.28 -43.46 3.12
CA CYS A 113 -19.36 -43.34 4.23
C CYS A 113 -20.04 -42.47 5.30
N MET A 114 -19.93 -42.90 6.55
CA MET A 114 -20.44 -42.19 7.71
C MET A 114 -19.32 -42.05 8.72
N SER A 115 -19.19 -40.88 9.33
CA SER A 115 -18.26 -40.69 10.45
C SER A 115 -18.65 -41.56 11.65
N ILE A 116 -17.68 -42.16 12.32
CA ILE A 116 -17.89 -42.96 13.53
C ILE A 116 -18.26 -42.01 14.69
N PRO A 117 -19.25 -42.34 15.55
CA PRO A 117 -19.67 -41.47 16.66
C PRO A 117 -18.57 -41.05 17.65
N SER A 118 -17.48 -41.82 17.74
CA SER A 118 -16.30 -41.47 18.55
C SER A 118 -15.42 -40.37 17.93
N GLY A 119 -15.68 -40.00 16.68
CA GLY A 119 -14.94 -38.96 15.97
C GLY A 119 -13.65 -39.42 15.28
N HIS A 120 -13.30 -40.70 15.33
CA HIS A 120 -12.00 -41.22 14.88
C HIS A 120 -12.08 -42.01 13.56
N GLY A 121 -12.72 -41.45 12.54
CA GLY A 121 -12.73 -42.00 11.19
C GLY A 121 -14.10 -42.17 10.59
N TRP A 122 -14.12 -42.81 9.41
CA TRP A 122 -15.33 -43.07 8.64
C TRP A 122 -15.45 -44.56 8.37
N GLU A 123 -16.67 -45.06 8.38
CA GLU A 123 -17.03 -46.44 8.08
C GLU A 123 -18.05 -46.50 6.94
N LEU A 124 -18.00 -47.59 6.17
CA LEU A 124 -18.99 -47.83 5.14
C LEU A 124 -20.28 -48.36 5.75
N VAL A 125 -21.39 -47.68 5.50
CA VAL A 125 -22.74 -48.12 5.86
C VAL A 125 -23.44 -48.64 4.62
N THR A 126 -23.96 -49.87 4.70
CA THR A 126 -24.64 -50.53 3.58
C THR A 126 -25.98 -51.11 3.98
N SER A 127 -27.01 -50.94 3.16
CA SER A 127 -28.35 -51.50 3.38
C SER A 127 -29.03 -51.83 2.07
N ASN A 128 -29.73 -52.96 1.99
CA ASN A 128 -30.62 -53.29 0.88
C ASN A 128 -31.97 -53.76 1.42
N ASN A 129 -33.06 -53.04 1.12
CA ASN A 129 -34.39 -53.28 1.70
C ASN A 129 -34.40 -53.31 3.25
N MET A 130 -33.61 -52.43 3.89
CA MET A 130 -33.39 -52.41 5.35
C MET A 130 -32.67 -53.66 5.91
N ASN A 131 -32.29 -54.62 5.05
CA ASN A 131 -31.43 -55.73 5.44
C ASN A 131 -29.98 -55.28 5.33
N GLY A 132 -29.47 -54.62 6.36
CA GLY A 132 -28.08 -54.17 6.40
C GLY A 132 -27.72 -53.36 7.64
N GLY A 133 -26.44 -53.02 7.74
CA GLY A 133 -25.83 -52.35 8.87
C GLY A 133 -24.43 -51.84 8.51
N HIS A 134 -23.63 -51.55 9.53
CA HIS A 134 -22.23 -51.16 9.36
C HIS A 134 -21.43 -52.30 8.70
N ALA A 135 -20.67 -52.00 7.65
CA ALA A 135 -19.88 -53.02 6.94
C ALA A 135 -18.62 -53.45 7.72
N GLY A 136 -18.27 -52.75 8.81
CA GLY A 136 -17.24 -53.15 9.77
C GLY A 136 -15.80 -52.82 9.38
N PHE A 137 -15.58 -52.13 8.27
CA PHE A 137 -14.26 -51.63 7.85
C PHE A 137 -14.30 -50.11 7.65
N GLY A 138 -13.41 -49.42 8.37
CA GLY A 138 -13.25 -47.97 8.36
C GLY A 138 -11.81 -47.58 8.67
N LYS A 139 -11.40 -46.38 8.25
CA LYS A 139 -10.06 -45.82 8.53
C LYS A 139 -10.22 -44.51 9.30
N ALA A 140 -9.33 -44.27 10.27
CA ALA A 140 -9.14 -42.94 10.82
C ALA A 140 -8.66 -41.99 9.71
N ILE A 141 -9.41 -40.90 9.50
CA ILE A 141 -8.97 -39.75 8.71
C ILE A 141 -8.54 -38.70 9.73
N GLU A 142 -7.38 -38.09 9.50
CA GLU A 142 -6.85 -37.04 10.36
C GLU A 142 -7.70 -35.77 10.23
N ASP A 143 -7.93 -35.10 11.35
CA ASP A 143 -8.77 -33.89 11.43
C ASP A 143 -8.13 -32.75 10.62
N GLY A 144 -8.94 -32.02 9.85
CA GLY A 144 -8.49 -30.90 9.05
C GLY A 144 -7.65 -31.24 7.80
N ILE A 145 -7.50 -32.53 7.45
CA ILE A 145 -6.73 -32.96 6.26
C ILE A 145 -7.68 -33.48 5.17
N TRP A 146 -7.39 -33.10 3.92
CA TRP A 146 -8.11 -33.62 2.75
C TRP A 146 -7.87 -35.11 2.55
N ALA A 147 -8.94 -35.87 2.34
CA ALA A 147 -8.89 -37.28 1.99
C ALA A 147 -9.76 -37.57 0.76
N THR A 148 -9.25 -38.39 -0.15
CA THR A 148 -10.01 -38.91 -1.29
C THR A 148 -10.64 -40.23 -0.89
N ILE A 149 -11.97 -40.24 -0.83
CA ILE A 149 -12.81 -41.42 -0.59
C ILE A 149 -13.30 -41.93 -1.94
N LYS A 150 -13.19 -43.25 -2.16
CA LYS A 150 -13.68 -43.89 -3.38
C LYS A 150 -14.48 -45.14 -3.07
N ILE A 151 -15.76 -45.14 -3.45
CA ILE A 151 -16.66 -46.30 -3.38
C ILE A 151 -16.81 -46.86 -4.80
N THR A 152 -16.40 -48.10 -5.02
CA THR A 152 -16.74 -48.83 -6.25
C THR A 152 -17.90 -49.77 -5.97
N TRP A 153 -19.04 -49.53 -6.63
CA TRP A 153 -20.29 -50.25 -6.45
C TRP A 153 -20.62 -51.06 -7.69
N ARG A 154 -20.71 -52.38 -7.51
CA ARG A 154 -21.10 -53.35 -8.53
C ARG A 154 -22.18 -54.28 -7.98
N PRO A 155 -22.96 -54.97 -8.84
CA PRO A 155 -23.99 -55.91 -8.40
C PRO A 155 -23.48 -56.97 -7.41
N GLU A 156 -22.26 -57.46 -7.64
CA GLU A 156 -21.63 -58.55 -6.90
C GLU A 156 -20.70 -58.08 -5.78
N ARG A 157 -20.34 -56.79 -5.76
CA ARG A 157 -19.28 -56.29 -4.88
C ARG A 157 -19.33 -54.79 -4.67
N VAL A 158 -19.01 -54.37 -3.45
CA VAL A 158 -18.73 -52.99 -3.07
C VAL A 158 -17.33 -52.88 -2.45
N THR A 159 -16.58 -51.85 -2.80
CA THR A 159 -15.23 -51.62 -2.25
C THR A 159 -15.04 -50.18 -1.82
N LEU A 160 -14.26 -49.96 -0.76
CA LEU A 160 -13.90 -48.63 -0.26
C LEU A 160 -12.38 -48.43 -0.31
N ASP A 161 -11.92 -47.44 -1.06
CA ASP A 161 -10.53 -46.96 -1.05
C ASP A 161 -10.46 -45.57 -0.40
N VAL A 162 -9.41 -45.31 0.38
CA VAL A 162 -9.10 -43.99 0.97
C VAL A 162 -7.67 -43.62 0.62
N ASN A 163 -7.47 -42.45 0.00
CA ASN A 163 -6.19 -41.98 -0.53
C ASN A 163 -5.50 -43.04 -1.39
N GLY A 164 -6.27 -43.66 -2.31
CA GLY A 164 -5.78 -44.69 -3.22
C GLY A 164 -5.54 -46.07 -2.59
N LYS A 165 -5.72 -46.24 -1.28
CA LYS A 165 -5.53 -47.53 -0.59
C LYS A 165 -6.86 -48.19 -0.25
N ARG A 166 -7.03 -49.46 -0.67
CA ARG A 166 -8.18 -50.29 -0.31
C ARG A 166 -8.27 -50.51 1.20
N ILE A 167 -9.42 -50.14 1.78
CA ILE A 167 -9.74 -50.27 3.21
C ILE A 167 -10.64 -51.47 3.48
N GLY A 168 -11.53 -51.82 2.55
CA GLY A 168 -12.34 -53.02 2.67
C GLY A 168 -13.23 -53.32 1.47
N GLU A 169 -13.86 -54.48 1.53
CA GLU A 169 -14.66 -55.08 0.45
C GLU A 169 -15.86 -55.83 1.04
N LEU A 170 -17.03 -55.65 0.41
CA LEU A 170 -18.29 -56.33 0.74
C LEU A 170 -18.76 -57.09 -0.49
N THR A 171 -19.06 -58.37 -0.33
CA THR A 171 -19.54 -59.26 -1.41
C THR A 171 -20.88 -59.93 -1.09
N ASP A 172 -21.52 -59.60 0.04
CA ASP A 172 -22.81 -60.15 0.45
C ASP A 172 -23.95 -59.46 -0.34
N PRO A 173 -24.61 -60.15 -1.30
CA PRO A 173 -25.63 -59.54 -2.14
C PRO A 173 -26.85 -59.05 -1.37
N MET A 174 -27.11 -59.59 -0.17
CA MET A 174 -28.22 -59.15 0.68
C MET A 174 -27.97 -57.78 1.32
N LYS A 175 -26.72 -57.31 1.33
CA LYS A 175 -26.31 -55.99 1.88
C LYS A 175 -25.97 -54.97 0.79
N ILE A 176 -25.78 -55.43 -0.45
CA ILE A 176 -25.46 -54.56 -1.59
C ILE A 176 -26.77 -54.02 -2.19
N PRO A 177 -26.95 -52.70 -2.26
CA PRO A 177 -28.14 -52.14 -2.89
C PRO A 177 -28.21 -52.48 -4.39
N ASN A 178 -29.44 -52.73 -4.88
CA ASN A 178 -29.69 -53.15 -6.25
C ASN A 178 -30.74 -52.30 -6.99
N GLN A 179 -31.04 -51.10 -6.47
CA GLN A 179 -31.94 -50.12 -7.07
C GLN A 179 -31.24 -48.76 -7.19
N PRO A 180 -31.69 -47.86 -8.08
CA PRO A 180 -31.11 -46.52 -8.18
C PRO A 180 -31.30 -45.67 -6.91
N ILE A 181 -30.24 -45.01 -6.45
CA ILE A 181 -30.22 -44.25 -5.18
C ILE A 181 -29.61 -42.86 -5.42
N PRO A 182 -30.17 -41.77 -4.88
CA PRO A 182 -29.54 -40.47 -4.97
C PRO A 182 -28.31 -40.37 -4.04
N LEU A 183 -27.43 -39.43 -4.34
CA LEU A 183 -26.33 -39.01 -3.51
C LEU A 183 -26.83 -38.02 -2.45
N ILE A 184 -26.34 -38.15 -1.21
CA ILE A 184 -26.70 -37.31 -0.08
C ILE A 184 -25.43 -36.79 0.60
N LEU A 185 -25.42 -35.48 0.90
CA LEU A 185 -24.45 -34.80 1.75
C LEU A 185 -25.19 -34.28 2.99
N ASP A 186 -24.69 -34.63 4.17
CA ASP A 186 -25.28 -34.23 5.44
C ASP A 186 -24.22 -34.05 6.54
N ALA A 187 -24.38 -32.99 7.33
CA ALA A 187 -23.56 -32.66 8.48
C ALA A 187 -24.47 -32.46 9.71
N TYR A 188 -24.37 -33.40 10.66
CA TYR A 188 -25.19 -33.43 11.86
C TYR A 188 -24.44 -32.73 13.02
N ALA A 189 -25.14 -31.85 13.75
CA ALA A 189 -24.55 -30.92 14.74
C ALA A 189 -23.58 -29.90 14.10
N SER A 190 -23.03 -28.95 14.88
CA SER A 190 -22.22 -27.80 14.42
C SER A 190 -20.83 -28.18 13.88
N ASN A 191 -20.78 -29.15 12.96
CA ASN A 191 -19.58 -29.75 12.39
C ASN A 191 -19.46 -29.39 10.91
N ARG A 192 -18.28 -28.92 10.48
CA ARG A 192 -18.00 -28.53 9.09
C ARG A 192 -17.67 -29.76 8.23
N LEU A 193 -18.36 -29.90 7.11
CA LEU A 193 -18.00 -30.84 6.03
C LEU A 193 -17.60 -30.02 4.80
N GLU A 194 -16.36 -30.17 4.37
CA GLU A 194 -15.82 -29.56 3.15
C GLU A 194 -15.68 -30.65 2.08
N VAL A 195 -16.21 -30.39 0.89
CA VAL A 195 -16.13 -31.29 -0.26
C VAL A 195 -15.54 -30.53 -1.43
N ASP A 196 -14.36 -30.94 -1.89
CA ASP A 196 -13.65 -30.32 -3.01
C ASP A 196 -14.30 -30.75 -4.33
N TYR A 197 -14.34 -32.06 -4.58
CA TYR A 197 -15.05 -32.57 -5.75
C TYR A 197 -15.83 -33.82 -5.44
N ILE A 198 -16.84 -34.06 -6.26
CA ILE A 198 -17.51 -35.35 -6.39
C ILE A 198 -17.47 -35.78 -7.84
N ARG A 199 -17.00 -37.00 -8.08
CA ARG A 199 -16.95 -37.63 -9.39
C ARG A 199 -17.66 -38.96 -9.35
N ILE A 200 -18.59 -39.15 -10.27
CA ILE A 200 -19.26 -40.42 -10.51
C ILE A 200 -18.90 -40.89 -11.92
N SER A 201 -18.41 -42.13 -12.02
CA SER A 201 -18.08 -42.76 -13.30
C SER A 201 -18.70 -44.14 -13.42
N ASP A 202 -19.27 -44.44 -14.58
CA ASP A 202 -19.77 -45.77 -14.90
C ASP A 202 -18.60 -46.77 -15.02
N THR A 203 -18.76 -47.95 -14.42
CA THR A 203 -17.79 -49.05 -14.47
C THR A 203 -17.92 -49.95 -15.70
N THR A 204 -18.88 -49.71 -16.60
CA THR A 204 -19.04 -50.48 -17.84
C THR A 204 -18.05 -50.11 -18.96
N VAL A 205 -17.32 -49.00 -18.83
CA VAL A 205 -16.30 -48.59 -19.81
C VAL A 205 -14.91 -48.97 -19.31
N ALA A 206 -14.55 -50.25 -19.51
CA ALA A 206 -13.17 -50.69 -19.45
C ALA A 206 -12.46 -50.39 -20.80
N SER A 207 -11.40 -49.60 -20.73
CA SER A 207 -10.25 -49.49 -21.67
C SER A 207 -10.53 -49.29 -23.17
N SER A 208 -10.31 -48.07 -23.68
CA SER A 208 -9.73 -47.85 -25.03
C SER A 208 -9.40 -46.38 -25.33
N SER A 209 -8.62 -45.72 -24.48
CA SER A 209 -7.78 -44.63 -24.96
C SER A 209 -6.51 -44.57 -24.12
N ALA A 210 -5.48 -45.25 -24.60
CA ALA A 210 -4.12 -44.81 -24.35
C ALA A 210 -3.88 -43.49 -25.12
N SER A 211 -4.63 -42.43 -24.77
CA SER A 211 -4.07 -41.09 -24.86
C SER A 211 -3.08 -41.04 -23.72
N LYS A 212 -1.81 -40.82 -24.04
CA LYS A 212 -0.75 -40.52 -23.07
C LYS A 212 -1.38 -39.78 -21.89
N LEU A 213 -1.37 -40.43 -20.72
CA LEU A 213 -1.51 -39.71 -19.47
C LEU A 213 -0.64 -38.45 -19.64
N PRO A 214 -1.18 -37.23 -19.46
CA PRO A 214 -0.32 -36.23 -18.86
C PRO A 214 0.19 -36.94 -17.62
N THR A 215 1.50 -37.20 -17.56
CA THR A 215 2.16 -37.36 -16.28
C THR A 215 1.48 -36.36 -15.37
N ALA A 216 0.90 -36.82 -14.25
CA ALA A 216 0.52 -35.92 -13.17
C ALA A 216 1.64 -34.87 -13.12
N PRO A 217 1.33 -33.56 -13.13
CA PRO A 217 2.37 -32.57 -12.92
C PRO A 217 3.17 -33.11 -11.74
N SER A 218 4.47 -33.35 -11.95
CA SER A 218 5.34 -33.68 -10.83
C SER A 218 4.94 -32.72 -9.73
N GLU A 219 4.62 -33.23 -8.52
CA GLU A 219 4.41 -32.36 -7.37
C GLU A 219 5.46 -31.25 -7.47
N PRO A 220 5.07 -29.96 -7.46
CA PRO A 220 6.04 -28.90 -7.61
C PRO A 220 7.16 -29.17 -6.60
N ASP A 221 8.40 -29.25 -7.08
CA ASP A 221 9.54 -29.43 -6.19
C ASP A 221 9.63 -28.10 -5.42
N LEU A 222 9.03 -28.05 -4.23
CA LEU A 222 8.96 -26.85 -3.42
C LEU A 222 10.24 -26.71 -2.60
N VAL A 223 10.78 -25.50 -2.57
CA VAL A 223 11.79 -25.09 -1.60
C VAL A 223 11.20 -23.99 -0.75
N SER A 224 11.14 -24.26 0.55
CA SER A 224 10.60 -23.31 1.51
C SER A 224 11.70 -22.57 2.24
N ILE A 225 11.48 -21.27 2.48
CA ILE A 225 12.29 -20.44 3.36
C ILE A 225 11.38 -19.97 4.51
N HIS A 226 11.77 -20.26 5.75
CA HIS A 226 10.98 -19.92 6.92
C HIS A 226 11.80 -19.12 7.93
N SER A 227 11.14 -18.18 8.60
CA SER A 227 11.59 -17.53 9.83
C SER A 227 10.48 -17.59 10.88
N SER A 228 10.70 -16.97 12.04
CA SER A 228 9.64 -16.80 13.04
C SER A 228 8.52 -15.86 12.57
N HIS A 229 8.73 -15.07 11.51
CA HIS A 229 7.80 -14.05 11.03
C HIS A 229 7.23 -14.33 9.65
N TRP A 230 7.93 -15.11 8.82
CA TRP A 230 7.56 -15.37 7.43
C TRP A 230 7.71 -16.83 7.08
N ASN A 231 6.76 -17.35 6.31
CA ASN A 231 6.83 -18.61 5.60
C ASN A 231 6.68 -18.31 4.10
N LEU A 232 7.64 -18.77 3.30
CA LEU A 232 7.70 -18.57 1.85
C LEU A 232 7.92 -19.92 1.19
N ASP A 233 6.99 -20.34 0.34
CA ASP A 233 7.15 -21.53 -0.50
C ASP A 233 7.47 -21.12 -1.94
N ILE A 234 8.50 -21.70 -2.53
CA ILE A 234 8.96 -21.41 -3.90
C ILE A 234 8.91 -22.69 -4.72
N ASP A 235 8.19 -22.65 -5.84
CA ASP A 235 8.26 -23.73 -6.83
C ASP A 235 9.58 -23.66 -7.58
N THR A 236 10.45 -24.64 -7.36
CA THR A 236 11.75 -24.68 -8.02
C THR A 236 11.64 -24.83 -9.54
N ASN A 237 10.55 -25.38 -10.07
CA ASN A 237 10.38 -25.51 -11.52
C ASN A 237 10.11 -24.18 -12.20
N SER A 238 9.35 -23.29 -11.56
CA SER A 238 9.06 -21.94 -12.06
C SER A 238 10.02 -20.87 -11.53
N GLY A 239 10.71 -21.12 -10.41
CA GLY A 239 11.52 -20.14 -9.68
C GLY A 239 10.69 -19.05 -9.01
N ILE A 240 9.35 -19.19 -8.98
CA ILE A 240 8.41 -18.20 -8.49
C ILE A 240 7.82 -18.67 -7.16
N ALA A 241 7.68 -17.74 -6.22
CA ALA A 241 7.01 -17.99 -4.96
C ALA A 241 5.55 -18.39 -5.21
N THR A 242 5.12 -19.46 -4.56
CA THR A 242 3.76 -20.00 -4.60
C THR A 242 3.06 -19.86 -3.25
N SER A 243 3.66 -19.26 -2.23
CA SER A 243 2.97 -18.85 -1.00
C SER A 243 3.81 -17.83 -0.24
N ILE A 244 3.18 -16.79 0.30
CA ILE A 244 3.79 -15.85 1.24
C ILE A 244 2.84 -15.72 2.43
N GLU A 245 3.30 -16.16 3.60
CA GLU A 245 2.55 -16.13 4.85
C GLU A 245 3.32 -15.38 5.92
N GLN A 246 2.64 -14.45 6.57
CA GLN A 246 3.09 -13.85 7.81
C GLN A 246 2.71 -14.79 8.96
N MET A 247 3.71 -15.24 9.73
CA MET A 247 3.52 -16.21 10.81
C MET A 247 2.95 -15.58 12.08
N PHE A 248 3.12 -14.26 12.26
CA PHE A 248 2.63 -13.55 13.43
C PHE A 248 2.24 -12.09 13.10
N PRO A 249 0.95 -11.71 13.24
CA PRO A 249 -0.23 -12.60 13.29
C PRO A 249 -0.29 -13.50 12.06
N GLN A 250 -0.81 -14.73 12.22
CA GLN A 250 -1.04 -15.66 11.12
C GLN A 250 -1.92 -15.01 10.05
N GLN A 251 -1.29 -14.49 9.00
CA GLN A 251 -1.95 -13.81 7.89
C GLN A 251 -1.32 -14.28 6.61
N GLN A 252 -2.14 -14.89 5.78
CA GLN A 252 -1.72 -15.29 4.46
C GLN A 252 -1.83 -14.08 3.54
N LEU A 253 -0.71 -13.70 2.92
CA LEU A 253 -0.77 -12.63 1.94
C LEU A 253 -1.43 -13.15 0.67
N TRP A 254 -1.27 -14.42 0.26
CA TRP A 254 -1.75 -14.92 -1.04
C TRP A 254 -2.45 -16.30 -0.97
N THR A 255 -3.49 -16.58 -1.76
CA THR A 255 -4.26 -17.86 -1.73
C THR A 255 -3.74 -18.95 -2.69
N PRO A 256 -3.58 -20.23 -2.24
CA PRO A 256 -3.07 -21.39 -3.01
C PRO A 256 -3.71 -21.76 -4.34
N ASP A 257 -4.90 -21.26 -4.65
CA ASP A 257 -5.78 -21.86 -5.67
C ASP A 257 -5.48 -21.41 -7.12
N ASN A 258 -4.21 -21.52 -7.55
CA ASN A 258 -3.72 -21.59 -8.96
C ASN A 258 -3.00 -20.36 -9.59
N SER A 259 -2.26 -19.54 -8.85
CA SER A 259 -1.39 -18.51 -9.45
C SER A 259 -0.03 -18.33 -8.75
N ALA A 260 0.82 -17.43 -9.22
CA ALA A 260 2.06 -17.09 -8.56
C ALA A 260 1.82 -16.11 -7.39
N ALA A 261 2.47 -16.32 -6.25
CA ALA A 261 2.45 -15.38 -5.11
C ALA A 261 3.35 -14.15 -5.33
N VAL A 262 4.14 -14.15 -6.40
CA VAL A 262 4.88 -12.98 -6.90
C VAL A 262 4.64 -12.85 -8.39
N ASP A 263 4.28 -11.65 -8.81
CA ASP A 263 4.05 -11.31 -10.20
C ASP A 263 5.21 -10.48 -10.76
N ILE A 264 5.71 -10.87 -11.92
CA ILE A 264 6.84 -10.24 -12.61
C ILE A 264 6.49 -10.20 -14.09
N TYR A 265 6.49 -8.99 -14.64
CA TYR A 265 6.05 -8.79 -16.02
C TYR A 265 6.86 -7.70 -16.72
N ALA A 266 6.76 -7.70 -18.06
CA ALA A 266 7.16 -6.60 -18.92
C ALA A 266 6.02 -6.27 -19.87
N ARG A 267 5.77 -4.98 -20.10
CA ARG A 267 4.68 -4.48 -20.93
C ARG A 267 5.17 -3.40 -21.87
N ASN A 268 4.92 -3.58 -23.17
CA ASN A 268 5.12 -2.52 -24.16
C ASN A 268 3.97 -1.52 -24.01
N LEU A 269 4.27 -0.26 -23.69
CA LEU A 269 3.23 0.75 -23.47
C LEU A 269 2.60 1.27 -24.77
N ASP A 270 3.25 1.12 -25.92
CA ASP A 270 2.72 1.55 -27.22
C ASP A 270 1.68 0.56 -27.75
N SER A 271 1.92 -0.75 -27.59
CA SER A 271 1.02 -1.82 -28.05
C SER A 271 0.13 -2.42 -26.95
N ASN A 272 0.40 -2.08 -25.69
CA ASN A 272 -0.17 -2.70 -24.48
C ASN A 272 0.06 -4.23 -24.39
N GLU A 273 1.01 -4.77 -25.18
CA GLU A 273 1.40 -6.18 -25.13
C GLU A 273 2.17 -6.46 -23.84
N THR A 274 1.73 -7.45 -23.07
CA THR A 274 2.29 -7.81 -21.76
C THR A 274 2.77 -9.25 -21.78
N THR A 275 3.96 -9.50 -21.22
CA THR A 275 4.50 -10.83 -20.99
C THR A 275 4.82 -11.03 -19.51
N TYR A 276 4.58 -12.23 -19.01
CA TYR A 276 4.92 -12.63 -17.64
C TYR A 276 6.18 -13.51 -17.64
N PHE A 277 6.96 -13.47 -16.58
CA PHE A 277 8.22 -14.20 -16.47
C PHE A 277 8.04 -15.54 -15.74
N HIS A 278 8.72 -16.58 -16.23
CA HIS A 278 8.79 -17.90 -15.60
C HIS A 278 10.15 -18.56 -15.86
N ARG A 279 10.55 -19.57 -15.09
CA ARG A 279 11.75 -20.38 -15.36
C ARG A 279 11.50 -21.39 -16.51
N GLU A 280 12.42 -21.48 -17.46
CA GLU A 280 12.35 -22.46 -18.56
C GLU A 280 12.30 -23.91 -18.03
N ARG A 281 11.28 -24.68 -18.43
CA ARG A 281 10.95 -26.03 -17.93
C ARG A 281 12.01 -27.13 -18.16
N ASN A 282 13.21 -26.85 -18.69
CA ASN A 282 14.17 -27.89 -19.08
C ASN A 282 15.64 -27.63 -18.76
N THR A 283 16.00 -26.56 -18.03
CA THR A 283 17.39 -26.33 -17.60
C THR A 283 17.60 -26.86 -16.19
N ARG A 284 17.77 -28.19 -16.06
CA ARG A 284 18.46 -28.75 -14.89
C ARG A 284 19.90 -28.24 -14.93
N ASN A 285 20.22 -27.33 -14.02
CA ASN A 285 21.57 -26.91 -13.57
C ASN A 285 22.28 -25.70 -14.21
N ASP A 286 21.67 -24.93 -15.10
CA ASP A 286 22.34 -23.69 -15.58
C ASP A 286 21.90 -22.47 -14.75
N GLY A 287 22.48 -22.34 -13.55
CA GLY A 287 22.56 -21.04 -12.86
C GLY A 287 21.89 -20.93 -11.48
N GLU A 288 21.67 -22.01 -10.73
CA GLU A 288 21.46 -21.86 -9.29
C GLU A 288 22.75 -21.28 -8.68
N LEU A 289 22.81 -19.95 -8.52
CA LEU A 289 23.78 -19.34 -7.64
C LEU A 289 23.46 -19.85 -6.23
N GLN A 290 24.36 -20.66 -5.67
CA GLN A 290 24.22 -21.19 -4.31
C GLN A 290 24.24 -20.02 -3.31
N HIS A 291 23.07 -19.46 -3.05
CA HIS A 291 22.84 -18.53 -1.96
C HIS A 291 22.59 -19.31 -0.66
N GLY A 292 22.92 -18.71 0.49
CA GLY A 292 22.85 -19.37 1.81
C GLY A 292 21.45 -19.86 2.18
N ARG A 293 21.29 -20.54 3.34
CA ARG A 293 19.98 -21.11 3.76
C ARG A 293 18.80 -20.11 3.74
N ASN A 294 19.07 -18.81 3.87
CA ASN A 294 18.06 -17.76 3.97
C ASN A 294 17.84 -16.97 2.65
N SER A 295 18.49 -17.36 1.55
CA SER A 295 18.38 -16.66 0.26
C SER A 295 18.31 -17.64 -0.92
N ARG A 296 17.52 -17.33 -1.93
CA ARG A 296 17.33 -18.12 -3.16
C ARG A 296 17.22 -17.21 -4.37
N GLY A 297 17.89 -17.55 -5.47
CA GLY A 297 17.88 -16.78 -6.72
C GLY A 297 17.56 -17.66 -7.92
N PHE A 298 16.78 -17.14 -8.88
CA PHE A 298 16.33 -17.86 -10.07
C PHE A 298 16.34 -16.97 -11.31
N ARG A 299 16.89 -17.48 -12.42
CA ARG A 299 16.79 -16.83 -13.73
C ARG A 299 15.45 -17.15 -14.36
N LEU A 300 14.78 -16.11 -14.85
CA LEU A 300 13.47 -16.16 -15.46
C LEU A 300 13.52 -15.64 -16.90
N THR A 301 12.65 -16.20 -17.73
CA THR A 301 12.45 -15.87 -19.13
C THR A 301 11.01 -15.48 -19.39
N PRO A 302 10.74 -14.57 -20.34
CA PRO A 302 9.38 -14.24 -20.76
C PRO A 302 8.59 -15.45 -21.27
N SER A 303 7.28 -15.40 -21.06
CA SER A 303 6.37 -16.43 -21.53
C SER A 303 6.19 -16.42 -23.05
N ASP A 304 6.23 -15.23 -23.63
CA ASP A 304 6.04 -15.04 -25.06
C ASP A 304 7.38 -15.07 -25.79
N ASP A 305 7.46 -15.87 -26.86
CA ASP A 305 8.69 -16.04 -27.65
C ASP A 305 9.22 -14.70 -28.19
N ALA A 306 8.33 -13.76 -28.52
CA ALA A 306 8.68 -12.42 -28.99
C ALA A 306 9.45 -11.58 -27.95
N TRP A 307 9.34 -11.92 -26.67
CA TRP A 307 10.02 -11.22 -25.57
C TRP A 307 11.29 -11.92 -25.11
N LYS A 308 11.45 -13.22 -25.36
CA LYS A 308 12.63 -14.01 -24.94
C LYS A 308 13.95 -13.46 -25.47
N GLU A 309 13.94 -12.87 -26.65
CA GLU A 309 15.11 -12.21 -27.25
C GLU A 309 15.26 -10.73 -26.83
N LYS A 310 14.29 -10.17 -26.10
CA LYS A 310 14.26 -8.76 -25.70
C LYS A 310 14.76 -8.54 -24.28
N ILE A 311 14.31 -9.36 -23.34
CA ILE A 311 14.51 -9.12 -21.92
C ILE A 311 14.57 -10.44 -21.15
N THR A 312 15.40 -10.48 -20.11
CA THR A 312 15.46 -11.59 -19.14
C THR A 312 15.50 -11.00 -17.73
N THR A 313 15.12 -11.78 -16.73
CA THR A 313 15.09 -11.32 -15.34
C THR A 313 15.75 -12.31 -14.42
N HIS A 314 16.40 -11.82 -13.36
CA HIS A 314 16.85 -12.62 -12.23
C HIS A 314 16.07 -12.21 -10.99
N ILE A 315 15.32 -13.13 -10.38
CA ILE A 315 14.64 -12.88 -9.12
C ILE A 315 15.46 -13.44 -7.95
N THR A 316 15.48 -12.73 -6.83
CA THR A 316 16.09 -13.17 -5.58
C THR A 316 15.12 -12.95 -4.42
N TYR A 317 14.98 -13.98 -3.60
CA TYR A 317 14.25 -13.97 -2.34
C TYR A 317 15.24 -14.05 -1.19
N GLU A 318 15.06 -13.26 -0.15
CA GLU A 318 15.96 -13.26 1.01
C GLU A 318 15.22 -12.95 2.31
N LEU A 319 15.45 -13.77 3.34
CA LEU A 319 15.04 -13.48 4.71
C LEU A 319 16.19 -12.79 5.45
N ILE A 320 15.96 -11.54 5.82
CA ILE A 320 16.90 -10.74 6.61
C ILE A 320 16.23 -10.48 7.95
N GLU A 321 16.68 -11.19 8.98
CA GLU A 321 16.05 -11.20 10.31
C GLU A 321 14.55 -11.54 10.25
N ASN A 322 13.69 -10.53 10.41
CA ASN A 322 12.23 -10.65 10.45
C ASN A 322 11.56 -10.15 9.16
N ASP A 323 12.34 -9.92 8.11
CA ASP A 323 11.86 -9.29 6.89
C ASP A 323 12.00 -10.23 5.71
N LEU A 324 11.10 -10.06 4.74
CA LEU A 324 11.20 -10.69 3.43
C LEU A 324 11.61 -9.65 2.38
N SER A 325 12.73 -9.91 1.71
CA SER A 325 13.23 -9.15 0.56
C SER A 325 12.92 -9.90 -0.73
N ILE A 326 12.40 -9.20 -1.73
CA ILE A 326 12.16 -9.72 -3.07
C ILE A 326 12.78 -8.73 -4.07
N ARG A 327 13.75 -9.18 -4.85
CA ARG A 327 14.48 -8.36 -5.82
C ARG A 327 14.35 -8.97 -7.21
N ALA A 328 13.96 -8.17 -8.20
CA ALA A 328 13.94 -8.56 -9.61
C ALA A 328 14.88 -7.66 -10.42
N GLU A 329 15.88 -8.26 -11.06
CA GLU A 329 16.84 -7.57 -11.92
C GLU A 329 16.56 -7.92 -13.38
N PHE A 330 15.98 -6.96 -14.10
CA PHE A 330 15.66 -7.06 -15.51
C PHE A 330 16.86 -6.61 -16.34
N THR A 331 17.25 -7.40 -17.33
CA THR A 331 18.36 -7.11 -18.24
C THR A 331 17.87 -7.15 -19.68
N SER A 332 18.11 -6.07 -20.42
CA SER A 332 17.77 -6.00 -21.85
C SER A 332 18.78 -6.79 -22.67
N LEU A 333 18.31 -7.66 -23.55
CA LEU A 333 19.15 -8.49 -24.42
C LEU A 333 19.44 -7.83 -25.78
N GLN A 334 18.65 -6.82 -26.14
CA GLN A 334 18.84 -5.99 -27.32
C GLN A 334 18.44 -4.54 -27.02
N ASN A 335 18.58 -3.64 -28.00
CA ASN A 335 18.09 -2.27 -27.85
C ASN A 335 16.56 -2.25 -27.98
N ILE A 336 15.88 -1.57 -27.05
CA ILE A 336 14.43 -1.35 -27.09
C ILE A 336 14.19 0.15 -27.21
N ASN A 337 13.59 0.58 -28.32
CA ASN A 337 13.45 2.00 -28.67
C ASN A 337 12.05 2.58 -28.37
N HIS A 338 11.25 1.87 -27.58
CA HIS A 338 9.92 2.28 -27.15
C HIS A 338 9.78 2.12 -25.63
N PRO A 339 8.85 2.85 -24.98
CA PRO A 339 8.59 2.70 -23.56
C PRO A 339 8.18 1.26 -23.20
N THR A 340 8.85 0.71 -22.19
CA THR A 340 8.61 -0.66 -21.72
C THR A 340 8.48 -0.63 -20.20
N GLU A 341 7.28 -0.87 -19.69
CA GLU A 341 7.03 -1.01 -18.25
C GLU A 341 7.52 -2.38 -17.78
N ILE A 342 8.28 -2.40 -16.69
CA ILE A 342 8.63 -3.60 -15.93
C ILE A 342 7.98 -3.49 -14.55
N GLY A 343 7.51 -4.61 -14.01
CA GLY A 343 6.85 -4.61 -12.71
C GLY A 343 7.20 -5.81 -11.85
N LEU A 344 7.16 -5.57 -10.55
CA LEU A 344 7.28 -6.56 -9.48
C LEU A 344 6.11 -6.33 -8.51
N GLY A 345 5.24 -7.31 -8.38
CA GLY A 345 4.05 -7.25 -7.55
C GLY A 345 3.86 -8.49 -6.69
N ILE A 346 3.03 -8.36 -5.66
CA ILE A 346 2.60 -9.43 -4.77
C ILE A 346 1.08 -9.35 -4.76
N PRO A 347 0.36 -10.31 -5.39
CA PRO A 347 -1.08 -10.37 -5.23
C PRO A 347 -1.40 -10.66 -3.75
N PHE A 348 -2.50 -10.12 -3.25
CA PHE A 348 -2.82 -10.24 -1.82
C PHE A 348 -4.31 -10.51 -1.51
N ILE A 349 -4.60 -11.00 -0.29
CA ILE A 349 -5.97 -11.22 0.20
C ILE A 349 -6.55 -9.91 0.75
N ALA A 350 -7.16 -9.14 -0.13
CA ALA A 350 -7.76 -7.82 0.17
C ALA A 350 -8.67 -7.81 1.40
N ASP A 351 -9.52 -8.83 1.58
CA ASP A 351 -10.53 -8.89 2.64
C ASP A 351 -9.94 -8.94 4.07
N GLN A 352 -8.65 -9.22 4.22
CA GLN A 352 -7.97 -9.21 5.53
C GLN A 352 -7.55 -7.80 5.97
N TRP A 353 -7.64 -6.82 5.08
CA TRP A 353 -7.07 -5.49 5.27
C TRP A 353 -8.15 -4.42 5.26
N GLN A 354 -8.00 -3.43 6.13
CA GLN A 354 -8.91 -2.30 6.22
C GLN A 354 -8.51 -1.19 5.24
N ARG A 355 -7.20 -0.96 5.10
CA ARG A 355 -6.62 0.07 4.22
C ARG A 355 -5.25 -0.32 3.69
N ASN A 356 -4.92 0.20 2.51
CA ASN A 356 -3.54 0.34 2.03
C ASN A 356 -3.20 1.82 2.05
N ALA A 357 -2.29 2.23 2.92
CA ALA A 357 -1.94 3.63 3.13
C ALA A 357 -0.53 3.94 2.61
N ILE A 358 -0.38 5.01 1.83
CA ILE A 358 0.89 5.45 1.25
C ILE A 358 1.25 6.83 1.82
N PRO A 359 2.50 7.05 2.30
CA PRO A 359 2.91 8.33 2.86
C PRO A 359 2.88 9.44 1.80
N ARG A 360 1.94 10.36 1.98
CA ARG A 360 1.79 11.66 1.29
C ARG A 360 0.99 12.58 2.22
N LEU A 361 0.78 13.86 1.88
CA LEU A 361 -0.13 14.73 2.64
C LEU A 361 -1.46 14.97 1.92
N PRO A 362 -2.61 14.72 2.58
CA PRO A 362 -2.77 13.76 3.68
C PRO A 362 -2.49 12.34 3.18
N TRP A 363 -2.20 11.41 4.09
CA TRP A 363 -1.86 10.03 3.72
C TRP A 363 -2.86 9.46 2.71
N PHE A 364 -2.35 8.79 1.68
CA PHE A 364 -3.21 8.26 0.64
C PHE A 364 -3.74 6.91 1.06
N GLU A 365 -5.03 6.86 1.37
CA GLU A 365 -5.70 5.64 1.76
C GLU A 365 -6.47 5.06 0.58
N LEU A 366 -6.15 3.82 0.23
CA LEU A 366 -6.87 3.00 -0.74
C LEU A 366 -7.68 1.93 -0.01
N ASP A 367 -8.89 1.68 -0.50
CA ASP A 367 -9.64 0.47 -0.13
C ASP A 367 -8.95 -0.76 -0.77
N PRO A 368 -8.40 -1.69 0.02
CA PRO A 368 -7.69 -2.86 -0.48
C PRO A 368 -8.55 -3.75 -1.41
N ARG A 369 -9.88 -3.63 -1.34
CA ARG A 369 -10.84 -4.43 -2.13
C ARG A 369 -11.17 -3.80 -3.48
N GLN A 370 -10.72 -2.57 -3.74
CA GLN A 370 -10.96 -1.88 -4.99
C GLN A 370 -9.73 -2.02 -5.90
N ASN A 371 -9.94 -2.43 -7.15
CA ASN A 371 -8.90 -2.33 -8.15
C ASN A 371 -8.60 -0.86 -8.43
N SER A 372 -7.34 -0.47 -8.30
CA SER A 372 -6.89 0.89 -8.55
C SER A 372 -5.81 0.85 -9.62
N ASP A 373 -5.98 1.59 -10.72
CA ASP A 373 -4.93 1.83 -11.73
C ASP A 373 -3.94 2.91 -11.27
N VAL A 374 -3.78 3.05 -9.95
CA VAL A 374 -3.02 4.13 -9.35
C VAL A 374 -1.54 3.93 -9.64
N ARG A 375 -0.88 5.01 -10.06
CA ARG A 375 0.56 5.10 -10.24
C ARG A 375 1.06 6.30 -9.47
N LEU A 376 1.83 6.05 -8.43
CA LEU A 376 2.34 7.08 -7.53
C LEU A 376 3.87 7.12 -7.66
N PRO A 377 4.39 7.99 -8.52
CA PRO A 377 5.83 8.14 -8.68
C PRO A 377 6.45 8.76 -7.42
N PHE A 378 7.42 8.07 -6.84
CA PHE A 378 8.39 8.64 -5.91
C PHE A 378 9.65 9.02 -6.69
N LEU A 379 10.00 10.31 -6.62
CA LEU A 379 10.95 10.99 -7.49
C LEU A 379 10.48 10.97 -8.97
N ALA A 380 10.85 11.97 -9.77
CA ALA A 380 10.71 11.89 -11.24
C ALA A 380 11.87 11.09 -11.87
N ASP A 381 11.84 10.86 -13.18
CA ASP A 381 13.02 10.45 -13.96
C ASP A 381 12.70 10.82 -15.41
N PRO A 382 13.49 11.68 -16.09
CA PRO A 382 13.21 12.09 -17.46
C PRO A 382 13.22 10.91 -18.45
N ASN A 383 13.85 9.79 -18.10
CA ASN A 383 13.88 8.57 -18.89
C ASN A 383 12.77 7.57 -18.56
N ASP A 384 11.90 7.88 -17.60
CA ASP A 384 10.73 7.07 -17.26
C ASP A 384 9.47 7.65 -17.92
N ALA A 385 8.64 6.78 -18.47
CA ALA A 385 7.44 7.09 -19.24
C ALA A 385 6.14 6.92 -18.43
N THR A 386 6.23 6.65 -17.13
CA THR A 386 5.05 6.44 -16.29
C THR A 386 4.21 7.71 -16.29
N LEU A 387 2.96 7.60 -16.71
CA LEU A 387 1.96 8.63 -16.55
C LEU A 387 1.30 8.45 -15.17
N THR A 388 1.24 9.53 -14.40
CA THR A 388 0.51 9.56 -13.13
C THR A 388 -0.94 9.93 -13.39
N SER A 389 -1.88 9.26 -12.71
CA SER A 389 -3.29 9.70 -12.65
C SER A 389 -3.51 10.85 -11.67
N ASP A 390 -2.47 11.17 -10.90
CA ASP A 390 -2.48 12.17 -9.84
C ASP A 390 -1.39 13.22 -10.13
N GLU A 391 -1.75 14.25 -10.90
CA GLU A 391 -0.83 15.32 -11.35
C GLU A 391 -0.41 16.28 -10.22
N GLY A 392 -0.87 16.05 -8.98
CA GLY A 392 -0.68 17.00 -7.87
C GLY A 392 -0.36 16.40 -6.51
N SER A 393 -0.27 15.07 -6.36
CA SER A 393 0.00 14.45 -5.06
C SER A 393 1.41 13.83 -4.95
N TRP A 394 1.91 13.81 -3.72
CA TRP A 394 3.35 13.76 -3.46
C TRP A 394 3.71 12.68 -2.50
N VAL A 395 4.26 11.60 -3.03
CA VAL A 395 4.74 10.50 -2.20
C VAL A 395 5.97 10.95 -1.42
N HIS A 396 5.93 10.89 -0.10
CA HIS A 396 7.06 11.24 0.76
C HIS A 396 8.11 10.14 0.83
N TYR A 397 7.67 8.88 0.70
CA TYR A 397 8.54 7.72 0.75
C TYR A 397 8.12 6.63 -0.25
N PRO A 398 9.06 5.87 -0.82
CA PRO A 398 8.76 4.83 -1.80
C PRO A 398 8.22 3.53 -1.16
N TRP A 399 7.22 3.63 -0.30
CA TRP A 399 6.56 2.50 0.38
C TRP A 399 5.11 2.78 0.72
N GLY A 400 4.38 1.74 1.13
CA GLY A 400 3.06 1.80 1.73
C GLY A 400 2.92 0.82 2.90
N ILE A 401 1.76 0.85 3.56
CA ILE A 401 1.39 -0.11 4.60
C ILE A 401 0.00 -0.69 4.32
N PHE A 402 -0.11 -2.01 4.44
CA PHE A 402 -1.42 -2.64 4.65
C PHE A 402 -1.72 -2.65 6.14
N GLN A 403 -2.90 -2.19 6.53
CA GLN A 403 -3.26 -2.11 7.94
C GLN A 403 -4.63 -2.74 8.20
N ASN A 404 -4.71 -3.49 9.30
CA ASN A 404 -5.95 -3.85 9.96
C ASN A 404 -5.85 -3.60 11.47
N ASN A 405 -6.86 -3.98 12.23
CA ASN A 405 -6.90 -3.78 13.68
C ASN A 405 -5.88 -4.61 14.48
N LYS A 406 -5.16 -5.54 13.84
CA LYS A 406 -4.19 -6.45 14.50
C LYS A 406 -2.75 -6.26 14.05
N THR A 407 -2.51 -5.77 12.84
CA THR A 407 -1.15 -5.58 12.30
C THR A 407 -1.10 -4.47 11.25
N SER A 408 0.09 -3.90 11.11
CA SER A 408 0.51 -3.17 9.92
C SER A 408 1.56 -4.00 9.18
N VAL A 409 1.52 -4.05 7.85
CA VAL A 409 2.56 -4.67 7.01
C VAL A 409 3.11 -3.60 6.07
N PHE A 410 4.37 -3.24 6.31
CA PHE A 410 5.16 -2.41 5.42
C PHE A 410 5.42 -3.14 4.11
N TRP A 411 5.35 -2.41 3.00
CA TRP A 411 5.79 -2.86 1.70
C TRP A 411 6.42 -1.72 0.90
N GLY A 412 7.56 -1.95 0.24
CA GLY A 412 8.15 -0.94 -0.64
C GLY A 412 9.66 -1.04 -0.80
N SER A 413 10.26 0.04 -1.31
CA SER A 413 11.70 0.16 -1.52
C SER A 413 12.40 0.66 -0.25
N MET A 414 13.53 0.02 0.11
CA MET A 414 14.43 0.50 1.16
C MET A 414 15.40 1.58 0.69
N ASP A 415 15.41 1.90 -0.61
CA ASP A 415 16.24 2.96 -1.16
C ASP A 415 15.39 4.22 -1.41
N ILE A 416 15.62 5.25 -0.59
CA ILE A 416 14.95 6.57 -0.68
C ILE A 416 15.61 7.49 -1.71
N GLY A 417 16.77 7.13 -2.26
CA GLY A 417 17.49 7.87 -3.31
C GLY A 417 17.09 7.51 -4.73
N LYS A 418 16.24 6.50 -4.89
CA LYS A 418 15.96 5.88 -6.19
C LYS A 418 14.55 6.18 -6.66
N ARG A 419 14.42 6.41 -7.97
CA ARG A 419 13.12 6.42 -8.66
C ARG A 419 12.38 5.10 -8.44
N VAL A 420 11.16 5.19 -7.93
CA VAL A 420 10.24 4.06 -7.75
C VAL A 420 8.82 4.50 -8.06
N VAL A 421 8.06 3.73 -8.82
CA VAL A 421 6.60 3.92 -8.93
C VAL A 421 5.92 2.93 -8.00
N LEU A 422 5.14 3.43 -7.04
CA LEU A 422 4.20 2.59 -6.31
C LEU A 422 2.96 2.39 -7.20
N ALA A 423 2.61 1.13 -7.45
CA ALA A 423 1.52 0.76 -8.37
C ALA A 423 0.52 -0.18 -7.69
N PRO A 424 -0.02 0.17 -6.50
CA PRO A 424 -0.88 -0.72 -5.73
C PRO A 424 -2.06 -1.17 -6.59
N GLY A 425 -2.21 -2.48 -6.72
CA GLY A 425 -3.35 -3.08 -7.42
C GLY A 425 -3.30 -3.18 -8.93
N ASN A 426 -2.19 -2.81 -9.56
CA ASN A 426 -1.99 -3.14 -10.98
C ASN A 426 -2.04 -4.65 -11.25
N ASN A 427 -1.70 -5.48 -10.26
CA ASN A 427 -1.59 -6.94 -10.35
C ASN A 427 -2.29 -7.64 -9.16
N GLY A 428 -3.60 -7.44 -9.01
CA GLY A 428 -4.40 -8.12 -7.96
C GLY A 428 -4.44 -7.39 -6.62
N ALA A 429 -4.76 -6.09 -6.66
CA ALA A 429 -4.96 -5.17 -5.53
C ALA A 429 -3.78 -5.00 -4.51
N GLY A 430 -2.68 -5.76 -4.62
CA GLY A 430 -1.61 -5.86 -3.60
C GLY A 430 -0.37 -4.97 -3.82
N PRO A 431 0.68 -5.15 -2.98
CA PRO A 431 1.96 -4.43 -3.09
C PRO A 431 2.55 -4.55 -4.50
N ALA A 432 2.87 -3.44 -5.15
CA ALA A 432 3.55 -3.50 -6.43
C ALA A 432 4.38 -2.25 -6.70
N ILE A 433 5.51 -2.46 -7.37
CA ILE A 433 6.38 -1.40 -7.87
C ILE A 433 6.67 -1.59 -9.35
N THR A 434 6.78 -0.47 -10.06
CA THR A 434 7.08 -0.47 -11.50
C THR A 434 8.12 0.58 -11.87
N LEU A 435 8.68 0.41 -13.06
CA LEU A 435 9.40 1.43 -13.81
C LEU A 435 9.00 1.31 -15.27
N ALA A 436 8.98 2.41 -16.01
CA ALA A 436 8.68 2.43 -17.44
C ALA A 436 9.77 3.13 -18.24
N PRO A 437 11.00 2.58 -18.37
CA PRO A 437 12.03 3.22 -19.15
C PRO A 437 11.58 3.47 -20.59
N LYS A 438 11.78 4.70 -21.08
CA LYS A 438 11.46 5.14 -22.44
C LYS A 438 12.25 4.36 -23.50
N ARG A 439 13.46 3.92 -23.14
CA ARG A 439 14.37 3.14 -23.98
C ARG A 439 15.23 2.24 -23.11
N TRP A 440 15.76 1.17 -23.72
CA TRP A 440 16.76 0.28 -23.14
C TRP A 440 17.93 0.10 -24.09
N THR A 441 19.14 0.10 -23.54
CA THR A 441 20.34 -0.32 -24.27
C THR A 441 20.58 -1.82 -24.06
N ALA A 442 21.08 -2.52 -25.07
CA ALA A 442 21.48 -3.92 -24.92
C ALA A 442 22.51 -4.08 -23.79
N GLY A 443 22.26 -5.01 -22.87
CA GLY A 443 23.05 -5.24 -21.66
C GLY A 443 22.72 -4.31 -20.49
N GLU A 444 21.83 -3.33 -20.65
CA GLU A 444 21.36 -2.48 -19.54
C GLU A 444 20.50 -3.28 -18.56
N SER A 445 20.73 -3.08 -17.27
CA SER A 445 19.95 -3.71 -16.20
C SER A 445 19.23 -2.67 -15.33
N LYS A 446 17.98 -2.98 -14.96
CA LYS A 446 17.19 -2.22 -13.99
C LYS A 446 16.69 -3.17 -12.91
N THR A 447 16.78 -2.72 -11.66
CA THR A 447 16.38 -3.52 -10.50
C THR A 447 15.14 -2.94 -9.85
N LEU A 448 14.13 -3.79 -9.61
CA LEU A 448 13.01 -3.54 -8.72
C LEU A 448 13.22 -4.32 -7.41
N SER A 449 12.87 -3.74 -6.27
CA SER A 449 13.01 -4.41 -4.97
C SER A 449 11.86 -4.06 -4.04
N LEU A 450 11.19 -5.09 -3.53
CA LEU A 450 10.17 -5.00 -2.50
C LEU A 450 10.70 -5.59 -1.20
N ARG A 451 10.50 -4.86 -0.11
CA ARG A 451 10.75 -5.32 1.25
C ARG A 451 9.43 -5.40 2.00
N LEU A 452 9.19 -6.51 2.68
CA LEU A 452 8.02 -6.73 3.54
C LEU A 452 8.43 -6.85 5.00
N ARG A 453 7.70 -6.16 5.88
CA ARG A 453 7.87 -6.30 7.34
C ARG A 453 6.56 -6.08 8.10
N ALA A 454 6.36 -6.88 9.12
CA ALA A 454 5.21 -6.81 10.01
C ALA A 454 5.46 -5.95 11.26
N PHE A 455 4.41 -5.23 11.69
CA PHE A 455 4.38 -4.40 12.89
C PHE A 455 3.04 -4.53 13.61
N ARG A 456 2.99 -4.08 14.86
CA ARG A 456 1.70 -3.78 15.50
C ARG A 456 0.97 -2.68 14.70
N PRO A 457 -0.37 -2.55 14.85
CA PRO A 457 -1.11 -1.49 14.19
C PRO A 457 -0.53 -0.11 14.54
N GLY A 458 -0.43 0.76 13.53
CA GLY A 458 0.08 2.14 13.63
C GLY A 458 1.20 2.43 12.62
N THR A 459 1.56 3.70 12.46
CA THR A 459 2.66 4.15 11.57
C THR A 459 3.92 4.55 12.30
N THR A 460 3.86 4.87 13.60
CA THR A 460 5.04 5.35 14.36
C THR A 460 6.20 4.35 14.33
N GLU A 461 5.94 3.07 14.63
CA GLU A 461 6.98 2.03 14.60
C GLU A 461 7.49 1.77 13.17
N VAL A 462 6.60 1.85 12.17
CA VAL A 462 6.94 1.64 10.76
C VAL A 462 7.92 2.71 10.27
N VAL A 463 7.60 3.99 10.52
CA VAL A 463 8.43 5.12 10.09
C VAL A 463 9.79 5.09 10.78
N ARG A 464 9.83 4.86 12.10
CA ARG A 464 11.10 4.72 12.85
C ARG A 464 11.96 3.59 12.32
N TRP A 465 11.35 2.42 12.12
CA TRP A 465 12.08 1.28 11.58
C TRP A 465 12.58 1.58 10.17
N TYR A 466 11.75 2.13 9.29
CA TYR A 466 12.13 2.43 7.91
C TYR A 466 13.33 3.38 7.87
N LEU A 467 13.26 4.52 8.56
CA LEU A 467 14.35 5.49 8.59
C LEU A 467 15.63 4.93 9.24
N SER A 468 15.51 3.99 10.18
CA SER A 468 16.66 3.30 10.79
C SER A 468 17.28 2.21 9.91
N ASN A 469 16.65 1.84 8.79
CA ASN A 469 17.08 0.71 7.96
C ASN A 469 17.15 1.03 6.46
N CYS A 470 16.63 2.18 6.03
CA CYS A 470 16.70 2.60 4.64
C CYS A 470 18.12 3.08 4.28
N ILE A 471 18.39 3.05 2.99
CA ILE A 471 19.58 3.64 2.39
C ILE A 471 19.13 4.76 1.45
N SER A 472 20.06 5.64 1.08
CA SER A 472 19.87 6.57 -0.02
C SER A 472 20.95 6.37 -1.07
N SER A 473 20.56 6.07 -2.29
CA SER A 473 21.46 6.09 -3.45
C SER A 473 21.72 7.49 -4.03
N ASP A 474 21.01 8.52 -3.55
CA ASP A 474 21.30 9.91 -3.95
C ASP A 474 22.61 10.34 -3.26
N PRO A 475 23.63 10.78 -4.02
CA PRO A 475 24.93 11.17 -3.47
C PRO A 475 24.87 12.29 -2.43
N LEU A 476 23.81 13.10 -2.39
CA LEU A 476 23.68 14.17 -1.41
C LEU A 476 23.23 13.70 -0.03
N THR A 477 22.55 12.57 0.08
CA THR A 477 21.93 12.14 1.34
C THR A 477 22.29 10.72 1.74
N ASN A 478 23.26 10.10 1.07
CA ASN A 478 23.70 8.74 1.36
C ASN A 478 24.33 8.59 2.76
N ASP A 479 24.83 9.68 3.33
CA ASP A 479 25.42 9.77 4.67
C ASP A 479 24.39 10.09 5.77
N LEU A 480 23.19 10.54 5.38
CA LEU A 480 22.10 10.87 6.31
C LEU A 480 21.23 9.66 6.69
N PHE A 481 21.35 8.55 5.96
CA PHE A 481 20.60 7.32 6.19
C PHE A 481 21.53 6.10 6.26
N PRO A 482 21.27 5.11 7.13
CA PRO A 482 20.14 5.04 8.07
C PRO A 482 20.27 6.00 9.26
N VAL A 483 19.13 6.43 9.79
CA VAL A 483 19.04 7.30 10.98
C VAL A 483 19.39 6.52 12.24
N SER A 484 20.34 7.03 13.01
CA SER A 484 20.79 6.42 14.26
C SER A 484 20.48 7.25 15.51
N ASP A 485 20.37 8.57 15.38
CA ASP A 485 20.04 9.47 16.48
C ASP A 485 18.52 9.69 16.59
N TRP A 486 17.95 9.18 17.67
CA TRP A 486 16.54 9.30 18.02
C TRP A 486 16.32 10.08 19.32
N ALA A 487 17.30 10.90 19.73
CA ALA A 487 17.15 11.76 20.89
C ALA A 487 15.90 12.64 20.74
N PRO A 488 14.99 12.64 21.75
CA PRO A 488 13.87 13.55 21.75
C PRO A 488 14.35 15.00 21.70
N ARG A 489 13.78 15.78 20.78
CA ARG A 489 14.03 17.22 20.65
C ARG A 489 12.77 17.96 21.00
N THR A 490 12.90 18.98 21.84
CA THR A 490 11.76 19.71 22.41
C THR A 490 12.04 21.19 22.45
N LEU A 491 10.98 22.01 22.40
CA LEU A 491 11.11 23.44 22.61
C LEU A 491 11.58 23.74 24.05
N PRO A 492 12.62 24.57 24.24
CA PRO A 492 13.13 24.89 25.56
C PRO A 492 12.07 25.62 26.40
N ASN A 493 11.85 25.13 27.63
CA ASN A 493 10.85 25.60 28.61
C ASN A 493 9.37 25.35 28.23
N GLY A 494 9.08 24.48 27.24
CA GLY A 494 7.70 24.14 26.89
C GLY A 494 6.86 25.29 26.34
N GLY A 495 7.50 26.37 25.89
CA GLY A 495 6.81 27.55 25.39
C GLY A 495 6.23 27.33 23.98
N GLY A 496 5.04 27.85 23.73
CA GLY A 496 4.36 27.76 22.44
C GLY A 496 5.11 28.50 21.32
N LEU A 497 4.71 28.19 20.08
CA LEU A 497 5.19 28.83 18.85
C LEU A 497 4.16 29.87 18.38
N GLY A 498 4.62 31.10 18.16
CA GLY A 498 3.82 32.17 17.56
C GLY A 498 4.45 32.65 16.25
N MET A 499 3.64 33.06 15.29
CA MET A 499 4.10 33.74 14.07
C MET A 499 3.62 35.20 14.06
N PRO A 500 4.14 36.06 14.93
CA PRO A 500 3.88 37.48 14.80
C PRO A 500 4.55 38.00 13.51
N ASP A 501 3.78 38.69 12.67
CA ASP A 501 4.32 39.43 11.53
C ASP A 501 5.43 40.40 12.02
N ILE A 502 6.51 40.56 11.26
CA ILE A 502 7.66 41.47 11.50
C ILE A 502 7.24 42.89 11.80
N ARG A 503 6.00 43.21 11.47
CA ARG A 503 5.32 44.38 12.01
C ARG A 503 5.55 44.59 13.51
N ILE A 504 6.06 43.63 14.32
CA ILE A 504 6.52 43.75 15.73
C ILE A 504 7.46 44.95 16.06
N SER A 505 7.90 45.77 15.10
CA SER A 505 8.91 46.78 15.37
C SER A 505 8.42 48.21 15.18
N ASP A 506 9.02 49.14 15.95
CA ASP A 506 8.95 50.61 15.78
C ASP A 506 9.44 51.11 14.39
N VAL A 507 9.66 50.20 13.44
CA VAL A 507 10.12 50.45 12.08
C VAL A 507 8.96 50.73 11.13
N ASN A 508 7.73 50.35 11.50
CA ASN A 508 6.52 50.74 10.79
C ASN A 508 5.81 51.91 11.53
N PRO A 509 5.89 53.14 11.02
CA PRO A 509 5.29 54.32 11.66
C PRO A 509 3.75 54.31 11.64
N ASP A 510 3.12 53.41 10.87
CA ASP A 510 1.68 53.34 10.68
C ASP A 510 0.98 52.37 11.65
N VAL A 511 1.72 51.78 12.59
CA VAL A 511 1.15 50.87 13.60
C VAL A 511 0.50 51.68 14.73
N GLN A 512 -0.72 51.28 15.12
CA GLN A 512 -1.45 51.92 16.22
C GLN A 512 -0.63 51.90 17.53
N GLU A 513 -0.67 53.02 18.25
CA GLU A 513 -0.07 53.15 19.57
C GLU A 513 -0.54 52.02 20.52
N GLY A 514 0.42 51.37 21.18
CA GLY A 514 0.17 50.26 22.11
C GLY A 514 -0.14 48.90 21.49
N TYR A 515 -0.23 48.76 20.14
CA TYR A 515 -0.40 47.45 19.49
C TYR A 515 0.66 46.45 19.95
N PHE A 516 1.93 46.88 19.96
CA PHE A 516 3.05 46.04 20.39
C PHE A 516 2.94 45.58 21.83
N GLN A 517 2.57 46.47 22.74
CA GLN A 517 2.43 46.12 24.14
C GLN A 517 1.35 45.05 24.32
N ARG A 518 0.23 45.15 23.58
CA ARG A 518 -0.85 44.16 23.62
C ARG A 518 -0.43 42.81 23.04
N VAL A 519 0.32 42.78 21.92
CA VAL A 519 0.87 41.53 21.37
C VAL A 519 1.84 40.87 22.34
N ILE A 520 2.73 41.64 22.98
CA ILE A 520 3.68 41.12 23.97
C ILE A 520 2.95 40.58 25.22
N GLU A 521 1.91 41.27 25.70
CA GLU A 521 1.07 40.81 26.81
C GLU A 521 0.33 39.51 26.47
N MET A 522 -0.23 39.42 25.27
CA MET A 522 -0.86 38.20 24.76
C MET A 522 0.13 37.03 24.70
N LEU A 523 1.32 37.23 24.12
CA LEU A 523 2.36 36.19 24.06
C LEU A 523 2.75 35.70 25.46
N LYS A 524 2.87 36.61 26.44
CA LYS A 524 3.15 36.27 27.84
C LYS A 524 2.00 35.50 28.49
N GLN A 525 0.76 35.94 28.29
CA GLN A 525 -0.44 35.31 28.83
C GLN A 525 -0.56 33.84 28.39
N TYR A 526 -0.18 33.55 27.14
CA TYR A 526 -0.28 32.20 26.57
C TYR A 526 1.04 31.43 26.56
N HIS A 527 2.06 31.90 27.30
CA HIS A 527 3.37 31.26 27.38
C HIS A 527 4.02 30.99 26.01
N VAL A 528 3.73 31.82 25.00
CA VAL A 528 4.33 31.77 23.68
C VAL A 528 5.64 32.51 23.72
N THR A 529 6.74 31.76 23.61
CA THR A 529 8.10 32.32 23.72
C THR A 529 8.92 32.12 22.47
N ASN A 530 8.61 31.12 21.64
CA ASN A 530 9.30 30.88 20.38
C ASN A 530 8.56 31.61 19.26
N LEU A 531 9.27 32.42 18.48
CA LEU A 531 8.68 33.24 17.44
C LEU A 531 9.19 32.84 16.07
N TRP A 532 8.27 32.45 15.20
CA TRP A 532 8.50 32.32 13.78
C TRP A 532 8.61 33.72 13.17
N PHE A 533 9.83 34.25 13.15
CA PHE A 533 10.09 35.64 12.82
C PHE A 533 10.15 35.81 11.29
N GLY A 534 8.98 36.14 10.71
CA GLY A 534 8.73 36.20 9.27
C GLY A 534 9.49 37.30 8.52
N THR A 535 9.25 37.39 7.21
CA THR A 535 9.51 38.49 6.24
C THR A 535 10.69 39.43 6.50
N TRP A 536 11.83 38.94 6.99
CA TRP A 536 13.06 39.73 7.18
C TRP A 536 14.01 39.67 5.97
N HIS A 537 13.85 38.66 5.11
CA HIS A 537 14.63 38.49 3.88
C HIS A 537 14.28 39.56 2.84
N ASN A 538 15.14 39.71 1.83
CA ASN A 538 14.91 40.62 0.73
C ASN A 538 13.86 40.06 -0.24
N ILE A 539 13.06 40.93 -0.85
CA ILE A 539 11.98 40.55 -1.79
C ILE A 539 12.49 39.78 -3.02
N ASP A 540 13.79 39.87 -3.33
CA ASP A 540 14.43 39.09 -4.38
C ASP A 540 14.70 37.61 -4.02
N GLY A 541 14.55 37.23 -2.74
CA GLY A 541 14.83 35.90 -2.21
C GLY A 541 16.15 35.75 -1.46
N SER A 542 16.94 36.83 -1.30
CA SER A 542 18.23 36.80 -0.60
C SER A 542 18.12 37.07 0.92
N TYR A 543 19.15 36.64 1.66
CA TYR A 543 19.25 36.80 3.12
C TYR A 543 20.36 37.79 3.52
N PRO A 544 20.09 39.12 3.49
CA PRO A 544 21.11 40.13 3.74
C PRO A 544 21.51 40.20 5.23
N HIS A 545 22.80 40.47 5.46
CA HIS A 545 23.40 40.71 6.78
C HIS A 545 24.11 42.08 6.87
N SER A 546 23.94 42.92 5.84
CA SER A 546 24.45 44.29 5.79
C SER A 546 23.59 45.15 4.86
N GLY A 547 23.67 46.48 4.99
CA GLY A 547 22.98 47.42 4.12
C GLY A 547 21.47 47.53 4.38
N LYS A 548 20.74 47.90 3.32
CA LYS A 548 19.30 48.17 3.34
C LYS A 548 18.61 47.42 2.21
N TRP A 549 17.43 46.87 2.47
CA TRP A 549 16.63 46.15 1.48
C TRP A 549 15.13 46.35 1.71
N ILE A 550 14.32 45.79 0.81
CA ILE A 550 12.86 45.80 0.86
C ILE A 550 12.41 44.36 1.11
N CYS A 551 11.64 44.13 2.17
CA CYS A 551 11.06 42.82 2.46
C CYS A 551 9.85 42.53 1.54
N PRO A 552 9.38 41.27 1.43
CA PRO A 552 8.17 40.97 0.67
C PRO A 552 6.96 41.79 1.10
N THR A 553 6.83 42.12 2.39
CA THR A 553 5.75 42.98 2.91
C THR A 553 5.87 44.45 2.50
N GLY A 554 6.86 44.82 1.70
CA GLY A 554 7.12 46.19 1.24
C GLY A 554 7.87 47.07 2.25
N LEU A 555 8.16 46.55 3.44
CA LEU A 555 8.88 47.24 4.50
C LEU A 555 10.35 47.46 4.13
N ASN A 556 10.87 48.66 4.45
CA ASN A 556 12.29 48.97 4.32
C ASN A 556 13.01 48.54 5.60
N VAL A 557 13.99 47.65 5.48
CA VAL A 557 14.75 47.15 6.63
C VAL A 557 16.24 47.43 6.43
N THR A 558 16.93 47.72 7.53
CA THR A 558 18.39 47.81 7.59
C THR A 558 18.94 46.73 8.50
N ALA A 559 20.16 46.27 8.24
CA ALA A 559 20.79 45.23 9.05
C ALA A 559 20.92 45.65 10.53
N GLU A 560 21.22 46.92 10.79
CA GLU A 560 21.35 47.46 12.15
C GLU A 560 20.00 47.48 12.88
N ALA A 561 18.92 47.91 12.20
CA ALA A 561 17.58 47.94 12.79
C ALA A 561 17.07 46.53 13.10
N LEU A 562 17.26 45.58 12.17
CA LEU A 562 16.86 44.18 12.37
C LEU A 562 17.62 43.55 13.54
N LYS A 563 18.93 43.80 13.63
CA LYS A 563 19.75 43.34 14.75
C LYS A 563 19.28 43.91 16.09
N ALA A 564 19.01 45.22 16.14
CA ALA A 564 18.51 45.86 17.35
C ALA A 564 17.15 45.29 17.78
N GLU A 565 16.27 45.03 16.83
CA GLU A 565 14.95 44.44 17.09
C GLU A 565 15.05 43.02 17.65
N ILE A 566 15.91 42.17 17.06
CA ILE A 566 16.17 40.83 17.58
C ILE A 566 16.67 40.88 19.03
N GLN A 567 17.58 41.82 19.36
CA GLN A 567 18.05 41.98 20.74
C GLN A 567 16.94 42.50 21.68
N ARG A 568 16.08 43.40 21.21
CA ARG A 568 14.92 43.90 21.97
C ARG A 568 13.96 42.76 22.32
N LEU A 569 13.59 41.93 21.35
CA LEU A 569 12.70 40.77 21.54
C LEU A 569 13.32 39.76 22.53
N LYS A 570 14.62 39.48 22.40
CA LYS A 570 15.35 38.64 23.37
C LYS A 570 15.34 39.24 24.78
N GLY A 571 15.50 40.56 24.91
CA GLY A 571 15.39 41.27 26.19
C GLY A 571 14.01 41.19 26.85
N LEU A 572 12.95 40.93 26.06
CA LEU A 572 11.59 40.70 26.55
C LEU A 572 11.32 39.24 26.94
N GLY A 573 12.32 38.35 26.81
CA GLY A 573 12.20 36.92 27.09
C GLY A 573 11.67 36.09 25.90
N LEU A 574 11.59 36.69 24.71
CA LEU A 574 11.14 36.03 23.49
C LEU A 574 12.32 35.43 22.72
N LYS A 575 12.04 34.45 21.86
CA LYS A 575 13.02 33.71 21.07
C LYS A 575 12.72 33.87 19.58
N PRO A 576 13.21 34.96 18.95
CA PRO A 576 13.03 35.17 17.51
C PRO A 576 13.85 34.14 16.72
N CYS A 577 13.15 33.34 15.90
CA CYS A 577 13.74 32.37 14.99
C CYS A 577 13.56 32.86 13.55
N LEU A 578 14.67 33.02 12.82
CA LEU A 578 14.65 33.65 11.49
C LEU A 578 14.01 32.76 10.44
N TYR A 579 12.94 33.24 9.81
CA TYR A 579 12.24 32.58 8.72
C TYR A 579 13.09 32.46 7.43
N THR A 580 13.14 31.27 6.86
CA THR A 580 13.78 30.99 5.57
C THR A 580 12.81 30.25 4.66
N TYR A 581 12.82 30.56 3.38
CA TYR A 581 11.89 30.07 2.35
C TYR A 581 12.60 29.71 1.03
N GLN A 582 11.86 29.10 0.12
CA GLN A 582 12.36 28.44 -1.10
C GLN A 582 12.22 29.24 -2.41
N PHE A 583 11.99 30.56 -2.33
CA PHE A 583 11.60 31.36 -3.48
C PHE A 583 12.61 32.44 -3.83
N ILE A 584 12.71 32.73 -5.13
CA ILE A 584 13.33 33.95 -5.67
C ILE A 584 12.32 34.68 -6.55
N THR A 585 12.51 35.99 -6.71
CA THR A 585 11.68 36.83 -7.58
C THR A 585 12.44 37.19 -8.85
N PRO A 586 12.29 36.41 -9.94
CA PRO A 586 13.14 36.53 -11.13
C PRO A 586 12.99 37.88 -11.85
N GLU A 587 11.88 38.58 -11.68
CA GLU A 587 11.65 39.92 -12.23
C GLU A 587 12.58 40.99 -11.62
N LEU A 588 13.09 40.76 -10.41
CA LEU A 588 13.96 41.70 -9.69
C LEU A 588 15.44 41.42 -9.89
N LEU A 589 15.78 40.30 -10.55
CA LEU A 589 17.15 39.90 -10.82
C LEU A 589 17.57 40.46 -12.18
N GLY A 590 18.51 41.41 -12.14
CA GLY A 590 19.02 42.03 -13.36
C GLY A 590 19.74 41.04 -14.27
N PRO A 591 19.78 41.25 -15.60
CA PRO A 591 20.44 40.35 -16.54
C PRO A 591 21.96 40.24 -16.31
N GLU A 592 22.57 41.20 -15.61
CA GLU A 592 23.99 41.17 -15.23
C GLU A 592 24.23 40.68 -13.79
N GLN A 593 23.17 40.47 -12.99
CA GLN A 593 23.29 39.96 -11.63
C GLN A 593 23.61 38.47 -11.67
N GLN A 594 24.80 38.11 -11.18
CA GLN A 594 25.25 36.72 -11.22
C GLN A 594 24.66 35.87 -10.11
N ILE A 595 24.34 36.45 -8.94
CA ILE A 595 23.92 35.74 -7.73
C ILE A 595 22.99 36.63 -6.86
N PRO A 596 21.80 36.15 -6.41
CA PRO A 596 21.10 35.01 -7.00
C PRO A 596 20.83 35.26 -8.49
N SER A 597 20.89 34.19 -9.29
CA SER A 597 20.69 34.27 -10.75
C SER A 597 19.26 33.91 -11.12
N ARG A 598 18.75 34.55 -12.18
CA ARG A 598 17.46 34.18 -12.80
C ARG A 598 17.46 32.74 -13.33
N ASP A 599 18.61 32.19 -13.67
CA ASP A 599 18.73 30.81 -14.17
C ASP A 599 18.63 29.76 -13.06
N TRP A 600 18.55 30.17 -11.79
CA TRP A 600 18.35 29.29 -10.64
C TRP A 600 16.89 28.92 -10.40
N VAL A 601 15.98 29.44 -11.22
CA VAL A 601 14.59 29.08 -11.12
C VAL A 601 14.37 27.62 -11.51
N LEU A 602 13.54 26.91 -10.74
CA LEU A 602 13.13 25.55 -11.00
C LEU A 602 12.09 25.51 -12.13
N HIS A 603 12.33 24.61 -13.09
CA HIS A 603 11.40 24.26 -14.14
C HIS A 603 11.00 22.79 -14.02
N ASP A 604 9.76 22.47 -14.35
CA ASP A 604 9.28 21.10 -14.41
C ASP A 604 9.83 20.35 -15.64
N THR A 605 9.51 19.05 -15.74
CA THR A 605 9.93 18.19 -16.86
C THR A 605 9.38 18.63 -18.22
N LEU A 606 8.39 19.53 -18.27
CA LEU A 606 7.85 20.12 -19.50
C LEU A 606 8.49 21.50 -19.79
N GLY A 607 9.44 21.95 -18.97
CA GLY A 607 10.07 23.25 -19.07
C GLY A 607 9.23 24.41 -18.51
N LYS A 608 8.08 24.13 -17.89
CA LYS A 608 7.23 25.16 -17.30
C LYS A 608 7.81 25.60 -15.95
N LEU A 609 7.70 26.89 -15.68
CA LEU A 609 8.08 27.51 -14.41
C LEU A 609 7.37 26.82 -13.23
N SER A 610 8.15 26.32 -12.26
CA SER A 610 7.61 25.85 -10.99
C SER A 610 7.51 27.02 -10.02
N MET A 611 6.31 27.58 -9.85
CA MET A 611 6.05 28.73 -8.97
C MET A 611 5.02 28.38 -7.91
N PHE A 612 5.14 29.02 -6.74
CA PHE A 612 4.10 28.97 -5.71
C PHE A 612 2.97 29.93 -6.06
N ASP A 613 3.31 31.20 -6.30
CA ASP A 613 2.32 32.21 -6.67
C ASP A 613 2.95 33.34 -7.51
N SER A 614 2.10 34.16 -8.13
CA SER A 614 2.48 35.35 -8.88
C SER A 614 1.44 36.44 -8.70
N PHE A 615 1.90 37.64 -8.35
CA PHE A 615 1.04 38.78 -8.04
C PHE A 615 1.33 39.94 -9.01
N THR A 616 0.27 40.62 -9.43
CA THR A 616 0.33 41.88 -10.19
C THR A 616 -0.03 43.04 -9.27
N ALA A 617 0.65 44.16 -9.44
CA ALA A 617 0.49 45.32 -8.56
C ALA A 617 -0.97 45.81 -8.53
N GLY A 618 -1.54 45.92 -7.34
CA GLY A 618 -2.91 46.39 -7.12
C GLY A 618 -4.03 45.37 -7.38
N GLU A 619 -3.70 44.08 -7.54
CA GLU A 619 -4.73 43.04 -7.59
C GLU A 619 -5.42 42.84 -6.21
N THR A 620 -6.70 42.46 -6.22
CA THR A 620 -7.51 42.33 -4.99
C THR A 620 -7.59 40.89 -4.48
N ARG A 621 -6.72 40.00 -4.97
CA ARG A 621 -6.69 38.59 -4.57
C ARG A 621 -6.07 38.46 -3.19
N SER A 622 -6.58 37.54 -2.38
CA SER A 622 -5.98 37.24 -1.09
C SER A 622 -4.53 36.79 -1.25
N GLY A 623 -3.62 37.35 -0.45
CA GLY A 623 -2.17 37.16 -0.56
C GLY A 623 -1.46 38.24 -1.39
N ALA A 624 -2.19 39.10 -2.10
CA ALA A 624 -1.62 40.19 -2.90
C ALA A 624 -1.65 41.57 -2.21
N GLU A 625 -2.21 41.65 -1.00
CA GLU A 625 -2.56 42.91 -0.34
C GLU A 625 -1.35 43.81 -0.06
N TRP A 626 -0.17 43.21 0.07
CA TRP A 626 1.10 43.91 0.27
C TRP A 626 1.71 44.42 -1.04
N PHE A 627 1.31 43.90 -2.21
CA PHE A 627 1.87 44.26 -3.50
C PHE A 627 1.13 45.43 -4.16
N THR A 628 1.34 46.62 -3.59
CA THR A 628 0.68 47.85 -4.06
C THR A 628 1.37 48.46 -5.30
N PRO A 629 0.68 49.33 -6.07
CA PRO A 629 1.30 50.10 -7.15
C PRO A 629 2.53 50.91 -6.72
N GLU A 630 2.52 51.46 -5.50
CA GLU A 630 3.65 52.21 -4.94
C GLU A 630 4.84 51.29 -4.64
N LEU A 631 4.60 50.08 -4.14
CA LEU A 631 5.67 49.10 -3.95
C LEU A 631 6.26 48.67 -5.30
N ALA A 632 5.40 48.44 -6.30
CA ALA A 632 5.83 48.11 -7.66
C ALA A 632 6.73 49.18 -8.29
N GLU A 633 6.39 50.47 -8.12
CA GLU A 633 7.24 51.57 -8.56
C GLU A 633 8.60 51.57 -7.84
N ARG A 634 8.60 51.33 -6.52
CA ARG A 634 9.83 51.28 -5.70
C ARG A 634 10.78 50.16 -6.11
N ILE A 635 10.26 48.96 -6.40
CA ILE A 635 11.08 47.80 -6.78
C ILE A 635 11.34 47.73 -8.29
N GLY A 636 10.71 48.59 -9.08
CA GLY A 636 10.89 48.65 -10.53
C GLY A 636 10.21 47.54 -11.32
N SER A 637 9.23 46.84 -10.74
CA SER A 637 8.47 45.78 -11.41
C SER A 637 6.99 45.82 -11.02
N ASN A 638 6.10 45.71 -12.02
CA ASN A 638 4.65 45.60 -11.81
C ASN A 638 4.17 44.17 -11.52
N LYS A 639 5.10 43.21 -11.50
CA LYS A 639 4.86 41.80 -11.27
C LYS A 639 5.92 41.22 -10.35
N VAL A 640 5.50 40.39 -9.41
CA VAL A 640 6.40 39.57 -8.59
C VAL A 640 5.95 38.12 -8.68
N THR A 641 6.88 37.23 -9.01
CA THR A 641 6.64 35.79 -9.04
C THR A 641 7.46 35.12 -7.96
N TRP A 642 6.83 34.37 -7.06
CA TRP A 642 7.53 33.51 -6.12
C TRP A 642 7.86 32.19 -6.80
N ALA A 643 9.00 32.19 -7.50
CA ALA A 643 9.48 31.04 -8.25
C ALA A 643 10.32 30.13 -7.35
N ASN A 644 10.07 28.82 -7.40
CA ASN A 644 10.86 27.85 -6.64
C ASN A 644 12.32 27.87 -7.12
N VAL A 645 13.24 27.72 -6.17
CA VAL A 645 14.68 27.63 -6.43
C VAL A 645 15.07 26.19 -6.77
N ASP A 646 15.96 26.05 -7.76
CA ASP A 646 16.61 24.80 -8.17
C ASP A 646 17.77 24.45 -7.21
N TYR A 647 17.42 23.88 -6.06
CA TYR A 647 18.39 23.46 -5.05
C TYR A 647 19.28 22.30 -5.49
N GLY A 648 18.95 21.56 -6.56
CA GLY A 648 19.81 20.47 -7.04
C GLY A 648 21.18 20.94 -7.55
N ARG A 649 21.32 22.23 -7.87
CA ARG A 649 22.61 22.85 -8.22
C ARG A 649 23.46 23.14 -6.98
N LYS A 650 24.74 22.78 -7.03
CA LYS A 650 25.63 22.92 -5.88
C LYS A 650 25.87 24.39 -5.53
N GLU A 651 26.10 25.24 -6.52
CA GLU A 651 26.33 26.68 -6.36
C GLU A 651 25.15 27.41 -5.70
N VAL A 652 23.92 26.93 -5.95
CA VAL A 652 22.72 27.43 -5.28
C VAL A 652 22.76 27.06 -3.80
N ARG A 653 22.95 25.78 -3.46
CA ARG A 653 23.04 25.36 -2.05
C ARG A 653 24.17 26.06 -1.30
N ASP A 654 25.34 26.18 -1.92
CA ASP A 654 26.48 26.89 -1.34
C ASP A 654 26.14 28.36 -1.01
N PHE A 655 25.44 29.05 -1.91
CA PHE A 655 25.01 30.44 -1.68
C PHE A 655 24.01 30.57 -0.52
N PHE A 656 23.00 29.70 -0.49
CA PHE A 656 22.00 29.72 0.57
C PHE A 656 22.62 29.37 1.93
N PHE A 657 23.49 28.37 1.98
CA PHE A 657 24.26 28.01 3.17
C PHE A 657 25.08 29.20 3.68
N ASP A 658 25.89 29.83 2.81
CA ASP A 658 26.73 30.98 3.17
C ASP A 658 25.90 32.19 3.63
N SER A 659 24.82 32.51 2.91
CA SER A 659 23.97 33.66 3.24
C SER A 659 23.26 33.51 4.58
N ILE A 660 22.70 32.31 4.85
CA ILE A 660 21.99 32.02 6.09
C ILE A 660 22.96 31.99 7.27
N THR A 661 24.09 31.29 7.16
CA THR A 661 25.07 31.19 8.26
C THR A 661 25.68 32.55 8.62
N LYS A 662 25.99 33.41 7.63
CA LYS A 662 26.42 34.80 7.88
C LYS A 662 25.34 35.64 8.56
N ALA A 663 24.07 35.48 8.16
CA ALA A 663 22.97 36.16 8.83
C ALA A 663 22.83 35.71 10.29
N ILE A 664 22.93 34.40 10.57
CA ILE A 664 22.91 33.86 11.93
C ILE A 664 24.04 34.48 12.77
N ASP A 665 25.27 34.48 12.26
CA ASP A 665 26.44 35.05 12.97
C ASP A 665 26.28 36.52 13.29
N TYR A 666 25.74 37.30 12.36
CA TYR A 666 25.59 38.74 12.50
C TYR A 666 24.45 39.14 13.44
N TYR A 667 23.27 38.53 13.26
CA TYR A 667 22.05 38.88 13.99
C TYR A 667 21.94 38.21 15.36
N ARG A 668 22.56 37.03 15.54
CA ARG A 668 22.47 36.20 16.76
C ARG A 668 21.02 35.97 17.21
N PRO A 669 20.16 35.41 16.35
CA PRO A 669 18.78 35.08 16.70
C PRO A 669 18.74 34.00 17.80
N SER A 670 17.53 33.57 18.19
CA SER A 670 17.38 32.40 19.07
C SER A 670 17.24 31.10 18.28
N GLY A 671 17.11 31.17 16.96
CA GLY A 671 16.97 30.02 16.09
C GLY A 671 16.70 30.39 14.64
N ILE A 672 16.34 29.39 13.84
CA ILE A 672 15.88 29.55 12.45
C ILE A 672 14.60 28.76 12.22
N CYS A 673 13.84 29.15 11.19
CA CYS A 673 12.68 28.42 10.71
C CYS A 673 12.86 28.06 9.23
N PHE A 674 12.76 26.78 8.89
CA PHE A 674 12.69 26.32 7.51
C PHE A 674 11.22 26.28 7.06
N ASP A 675 10.85 27.12 6.11
CA ASP A 675 9.56 27.07 5.40
C ASP A 675 9.73 26.50 4.00
N TYR A 676 10.47 25.41 3.98
CA TYR A 676 10.69 24.56 2.84
C TYR A 676 11.15 23.23 3.38
N GLY A 677 10.64 22.16 2.80
CA GLY A 677 10.97 20.82 3.22
C GLY A 677 11.02 19.87 2.05
N TRP A 678 11.32 18.62 2.40
CA TRP A 678 11.26 17.45 1.54
C TRP A 678 9.92 17.34 0.83
N GLY A 679 8.83 17.64 1.53
CA GLY A 679 7.45 17.52 1.05
C GLY A 679 6.96 18.67 0.19
N VAL A 680 7.81 19.62 -0.26
CA VAL A 680 7.36 20.89 -0.90
C VAL A 680 7.90 21.27 -2.33
N ILE A 681 8.14 20.34 -3.30
CA ILE A 681 8.05 20.52 -4.80
C ILE A 681 7.13 19.57 -5.66
N PRO A 682 6.30 20.07 -6.61
CA PRO A 682 5.44 19.25 -7.50
C PRO A 682 6.14 18.04 -8.14
N CYS A 683 5.43 16.92 -8.33
CA CYS A 683 6.02 15.67 -8.83
C CYS A 683 6.79 15.84 -10.16
N ASN A 684 6.29 16.68 -11.06
CA ASN A 684 6.92 17.00 -12.34
C ASN A 684 8.11 17.97 -12.23
N ALA A 685 8.34 18.60 -11.08
CA ALA A 685 9.48 19.47 -10.79
C ALA A 685 10.49 18.84 -9.82
N THR A 686 10.35 17.54 -9.52
CA THR A 686 11.17 16.84 -8.51
C THR A 686 12.66 16.77 -8.86
N TYR A 687 13.06 16.96 -10.12
CA TYR A 687 14.47 16.93 -10.52
C TYR A 687 14.99 18.31 -10.85
N SER A 688 16.28 18.49 -10.64
CA SER A 688 16.99 19.67 -11.11
C SER A 688 17.25 19.59 -12.61
N PRO A 689 16.75 20.54 -13.42
CA PRO A 689 17.19 20.68 -14.81
C PRO A 689 18.69 21.01 -14.89
N GLY A 690 19.23 21.76 -13.92
CA GLY A 690 20.64 22.13 -13.87
C GLY A 690 21.57 21.01 -13.40
N ASN A 691 21.04 20.02 -12.69
CA ASN A 691 21.77 18.83 -12.24
C ASN A 691 20.84 17.60 -12.17
N PRO A 692 20.59 16.92 -13.31
CA PRO A 692 19.65 15.81 -13.38
C PRO A 692 20.01 14.59 -12.51
N ALA A 693 21.20 14.53 -11.93
CA ALA A 693 21.62 13.45 -11.03
C ALA A 693 21.08 13.61 -9.59
N THR A 694 20.41 14.72 -9.29
CA THR A 694 19.95 15.05 -7.93
C THR A 694 18.48 15.47 -7.95
N SER A 695 17.72 14.96 -6.99
CA SER A 695 16.34 15.39 -6.77
C SER A 695 16.26 16.59 -5.82
N GLN A 696 15.23 17.40 -5.98
CA GLN A 696 15.03 18.57 -5.15
C GLN A 696 14.74 18.24 -3.67
N PRO A 697 13.96 17.20 -3.32
CA PRO A 697 13.83 16.76 -1.93
C PRO A 697 15.19 16.46 -1.27
N HIS A 698 16.07 15.70 -1.93
CA HIS A 698 17.41 15.39 -1.41
C HIS A 698 18.28 16.63 -1.28
N ALA A 699 18.21 17.53 -2.27
CA ALA A 699 18.99 18.76 -2.26
C ALA A 699 18.62 19.69 -1.10
N ARG A 700 17.32 19.80 -0.78
CA ARG A 700 16.84 20.58 0.36
C ARG A 700 17.22 19.95 1.69
N LEU A 701 17.05 18.63 1.82
CA LEU A 701 17.45 17.92 3.03
C LEU A 701 18.94 18.07 3.30
N ARG A 702 19.79 18.01 2.26
CA ARG A 702 21.23 18.25 2.40
C ARG A 702 21.53 19.65 2.94
N LEU A 703 20.92 20.69 2.36
CA LEU A 703 21.10 22.07 2.82
C LEU A 703 20.67 22.22 4.30
N GLN A 704 19.52 21.64 4.67
CA GLN A 704 19.03 21.66 6.05
C GLN A 704 19.99 20.93 7.00
N ALA A 705 20.51 19.77 6.60
CA ALA A 705 21.47 19.00 7.37
C ALA A 705 22.79 19.77 7.57
N ASP A 706 23.31 20.41 6.51
CA ASP A 706 24.51 21.24 6.57
C ASP A 706 24.33 22.41 7.53
N ILE A 707 23.21 23.13 7.43
CA ILE A 707 22.91 24.26 8.33
C ILE A 707 22.76 23.79 9.77
N ARG A 708 22.08 22.65 10.01
CA ARG A 708 21.94 22.08 11.35
C ARG A 708 23.28 21.72 11.96
N GLU A 709 24.13 21.03 11.22
CA GLU A 709 25.47 20.64 11.68
C GLU A 709 26.29 21.88 12.04
N TRP A 710 26.28 22.89 11.16
CA TRP A 710 26.95 24.17 11.42
C TRP A 710 26.41 24.88 12.66
N ILE A 711 25.09 24.95 12.85
CA ILE A 711 24.45 25.53 14.04
C ILE A 711 24.90 24.79 15.30
N HIS A 712 24.86 23.46 15.30
CA HIS A 712 25.27 22.66 16.47
C HIS A 712 26.75 22.85 16.83
N GLU A 713 27.62 23.11 15.85
CA GLU A 713 29.04 23.38 16.08
C GLU A 713 29.28 24.82 16.60
N HIS A 714 28.60 25.82 16.04
CA HIS A 714 28.93 27.24 16.24
C HIS A 714 27.98 27.98 17.20
N HIS A 715 26.73 27.55 17.30
CA HIS A 715 25.66 28.14 18.11
C HIS A 715 24.74 27.05 18.71
N PRO A 716 25.27 26.12 19.53
CA PRO A 716 24.51 24.97 20.05
C PRO A 716 23.29 25.35 20.92
N GLU A 717 23.15 26.61 21.30
CA GLU A 717 21.99 27.14 22.01
C GLU A 717 20.77 27.44 21.12
N MET A 718 20.98 27.54 19.80
CA MET A 718 19.93 27.90 18.85
C MET A 718 19.02 26.71 18.55
N ILE A 719 17.73 27.01 18.36
CA ILE A 719 16.73 26.01 17.97
C ILE A 719 16.45 26.05 16.46
N ILE A 720 16.02 24.92 15.92
CA ILE A 720 15.59 24.79 14.53
C ILE A 720 14.11 24.44 14.50
N LEU A 721 13.33 25.27 13.81
CA LEU A 721 11.91 25.06 13.56
C LEU A 721 11.72 24.72 12.08
N ILE A 722 10.69 23.95 11.74
CA ILE A 722 10.40 23.62 10.35
C ILE A 722 8.89 23.60 10.08
N ASN A 723 8.49 24.02 8.88
CA ASN A 723 7.16 23.88 8.31
C ASN A 723 7.32 22.95 7.11
N ASP A 724 6.74 21.77 7.22
CA ASP A 724 6.77 20.68 6.25
C ASP A 724 5.65 19.70 6.62
N ASN A 725 5.41 18.73 5.75
CA ASN A 725 4.45 17.68 6.05
C ASN A 725 4.98 16.82 7.21
N PRO A 726 4.13 16.40 8.17
CA PRO A 726 4.58 15.62 9.31
C PRO A 726 5.12 14.26 8.86
N GLY A 727 6.22 13.84 9.47
CA GLY A 727 6.82 12.54 9.21
C GLY A 727 7.78 12.50 8.03
N THR A 728 8.16 13.63 7.42
CA THR A 728 9.18 13.70 6.36
C THR A 728 10.61 13.75 6.93
N PRO A 729 11.66 13.38 6.15
CA PRO A 729 13.03 13.44 6.62
C PRO A 729 13.50 14.80 7.12
N SER A 730 12.94 15.91 6.61
CA SER A 730 13.31 17.27 7.04
C SER A 730 13.09 17.47 8.54
N GLN A 731 12.08 16.82 9.11
CA GLN A 731 11.74 16.92 10.53
C GLN A 731 12.85 16.34 11.44
N LEU A 732 13.72 15.47 10.92
CA LEU A 732 14.91 15.00 11.64
C LEU A 732 15.91 16.16 11.90
N MET A 733 15.86 17.20 11.07
CA MET A 733 16.74 18.35 11.18
C MET A 733 16.21 19.44 12.12
N ALA A 734 15.02 19.26 12.70
CA ALA A 734 14.35 20.27 13.51
C ALA A 734 14.09 19.83 14.96
N ASP A 735 14.03 20.81 15.86
CA ASP A 735 13.60 20.63 17.24
C ASP A 735 12.08 20.63 17.39
N CYS A 736 11.39 21.34 16.50
CA CYS A 736 9.93 21.38 16.44
C CYS A 736 9.43 21.46 14.99
N GLN A 737 8.47 20.61 14.67
CA GLN A 737 7.66 20.65 13.45
C GLN A 737 6.48 21.58 13.65
N LEU A 738 6.22 22.43 12.67
CA LEU A 738 4.99 23.19 12.49
C LEU A 738 4.09 22.44 11.51
N VAL A 739 2.86 22.21 11.90
CA VAL A 739 1.83 21.51 11.14
C VAL A 739 0.82 22.54 10.69
N GLU A 740 0.87 22.91 9.42
CA GLU A 740 -0.04 23.88 8.83
C GLU A 740 -1.37 23.21 8.42
N SER A 741 -2.50 23.74 8.88
CA SER A 741 -3.86 23.18 8.70
C SER A 741 -3.99 21.75 9.26
N SER A 742 -3.97 21.62 10.59
CA SER A 742 -4.05 20.31 11.27
C SER A 742 -5.39 19.58 11.05
N ASP A 743 -6.43 20.30 10.64
CA ASP A 743 -7.79 19.80 10.42
C ASP A 743 -7.91 18.90 9.18
N VAL A 744 -7.01 19.04 8.20
CA VAL A 744 -6.96 18.18 7.01
C VAL A 744 -6.04 16.96 7.17
N MET A 745 -5.38 16.80 8.32
CA MET A 745 -4.46 15.68 8.59
C MET A 745 -5.18 14.44 9.13
N SER A 746 -4.74 13.26 8.67
CA SER A 746 -5.21 11.96 9.15
C SER A 746 -4.58 11.56 10.49
N ASP A 747 -5.08 10.49 11.10
CA ASP A 747 -4.43 9.83 12.24
C ASP A 747 -3.00 9.38 11.90
N LEU A 748 -2.81 8.91 10.66
CA LEU A 748 -1.53 8.42 10.15
C LEU A 748 -0.48 9.53 10.00
N ASP A 749 -0.88 10.72 9.54
CA ASP A 749 -0.02 11.90 9.42
C ASP A 749 0.63 12.25 10.77
N LEU A 750 -0.18 12.25 11.82
CA LEU A 750 0.23 12.66 13.16
C LEU A 750 1.08 11.56 13.84
N GLU A 751 0.70 10.29 13.69
CA GLU A 751 1.52 9.17 14.17
C GLU A 751 2.88 9.12 13.47
N ALA A 752 2.95 9.47 12.19
CA ALA A 752 4.18 9.59 11.43
C ALA A 752 5.02 10.78 11.92
N GLY A 753 4.42 11.94 12.16
CA GLY A 753 5.11 13.09 12.75
C GLY A 753 5.75 12.77 14.10
N ARG A 754 5.04 12.07 15.00
CA ARG A 754 5.58 11.67 16.32
C ARG A 754 6.75 10.70 16.22
N ALA A 755 6.87 9.96 15.11
CA ALA A 755 7.94 8.99 14.92
C ALA A 755 9.33 9.66 14.91
N LEU A 756 9.44 10.91 14.44
CA LEU A 756 10.71 11.59 14.20
C LEU A 756 11.30 12.28 15.45
N SER A 757 10.61 12.17 16.59
CA SER A 757 11.11 12.57 17.92
C SER A 757 11.39 14.07 18.08
N SER A 758 10.95 14.93 17.16
CA SER A 758 10.84 16.37 17.42
C SER A 758 9.50 16.70 18.09
N ALA A 759 9.42 17.87 18.71
CA ALA A 759 8.14 18.43 19.12
C ALA A 759 7.27 18.71 17.88
N MET A 760 5.95 18.73 18.06
CA MET A 760 5.01 19.10 17.00
C MET A 760 4.13 20.24 17.51
N SER A 761 3.93 21.25 16.68
CA SER A 761 3.03 22.38 16.93
C SER A 761 2.08 22.54 15.76
N SER A 762 0.78 22.78 16.00
CA SER A 762 -0.17 23.08 14.91
C SER A 762 -0.23 24.58 14.60
N MET A 763 -0.58 24.93 13.37
CA MET A 763 -0.93 26.27 12.90
C MET A 763 -2.18 26.15 12.06
N ASP A 764 -3.28 26.71 12.55
CA ASP A 764 -4.58 26.57 11.90
C ASP A 764 -5.11 27.93 11.42
N TYR A 765 -5.61 27.94 10.18
CA TYR A 765 -6.24 29.10 9.56
C TYR A 765 -7.72 29.16 9.95
N TYR A 766 -8.06 29.92 10.98
CA TYR A 766 -9.46 30.16 11.32
C TYR A 766 -9.96 31.43 10.63
N THR A 767 -10.76 31.27 9.58
CA THR A 767 -11.52 32.37 8.96
C THR A 767 -12.83 32.65 9.69
N ASP A 768 -13.36 31.68 10.45
CA ASP A 768 -14.62 31.80 11.18
C ASP A 768 -14.38 31.70 12.70
N HIS A 769 -14.84 32.70 13.44
CA HIS A 769 -14.74 32.84 14.90
C HIS A 769 -15.66 31.85 15.68
N ASP A 770 -15.73 30.58 15.29
CA ASP A 770 -16.49 29.55 16.03
C ASP A 770 -15.64 28.96 17.16
N GLU A 771 -15.79 29.52 18.36
CA GLU A 771 -15.10 29.12 19.60
C GLU A 771 -15.32 27.65 19.98
N VAL A 772 -16.48 27.06 19.63
CA VAL A 772 -16.80 25.66 19.95
C VAL A 772 -16.07 24.71 19.01
N ARG A 773 -15.95 25.09 17.73
CA ARG A 773 -15.15 24.34 16.76
C ARG A 773 -13.67 24.41 17.09
N TRP A 774 -13.19 25.59 17.47
CA TRP A 774 -11.81 25.85 17.85
C TRP A 774 -11.39 25.05 19.10
N SER A 775 -12.16 25.11 20.18
CA SER A 775 -11.87 24.35 21.41
C SER A 775 -11.85 22.82 21.19
N ARG A 776 -12.73 22.29 20.34
CA ARG A 776 -12.71 20.86 19.95
C ARG A 776 -11.47 20.50 19.15
N GLN A 777 -11.05 21.36 18.22
CA GLN A 777 -9.84 21.14 17.41
C GLN A 777 -8.57 21.21 18.28
N VAL A 778 -8.47 22.19 19.17
CA VAL A 778 -7.36 22.31 20.11
C VAL A 778 -7.27 21.10 21.04
N MET A 779 -8.39 20.63 21.59
CA MET A 779 -8.42 19.41 22.41
C MET A 779 -8.07 18.16 21.60
N SER A 780 -8.48 18.13 20.32
CA SER A 780 -8.09 17.11 19.37
C SER A 780 -6.58 17.13 19.17
N ASP A 781 -5.96 18.27 18.85
CA ASP A 781 -4.52 18.43 18.66
C ASP A 781 -3.69 18.06 19.90
N LEU A 782 -4.13 18.50 21.08
CA LEU A 782 -3.51 18.13 22.36
C LEU A 782 -3.62 16.62 22.64
N SER A 783 -4.80 16.02 22.42
CA SER A 783 -4.98 14.56 22.52
C SER A 783 -4.10 13.81 21.50
N ARG A 784 -3.73 14.51 20.43
CA ARG A 784 -2.86 14.04 19.37
C ARG A 784 -1.38 14.43 19.59
N GLY A 785 -1.01 14.91 20.77
CA GLY A 785 0.39 15.15 21.14
C GLY A 785 1.05 16.34 20.44
N CYS A 786 0.28 17.20 19.76
CA CYS A 786 0.75 18.49 19.28
C CYS A 786 0.65 19.51 20.41
N SER A 787 1.69 20.33 20.60
CA SER A 787 1.52 21.59 21.32
C SER A 787 0.68 22.55 20.49
N ILE A 788 -0.12 23.39 21.14
CA ILE A 788 -0.93 24.39 20.45
C ILE A 788 0.00 25.45 19.83
N GLY A 789 -0.10 25.70 18.53
CA GLY A 789 0.44 26.91 17.91
C GLY A 789 -0.68 27.86 17.49
N MET A 790 -0.35 29.15 17.43
CA MET A 790 -1.30 30.24 17.23
C MET A 790 -1.86 30.34 15.79
N PRO A 791 -3.06 30.92 15.59
CA PRO A 791 -3.58 31.26 14.25
C PRO A 791 -2.74 32.31 13.51
N PHE A 792 -2.75 32.19 12.18
CA PHE A 792 -1.81 32.81 11.22
C PHE A 792 -1.90 34.34 11.06
N TRP A 793 -2.90 35.02 11.61
CA TRP A 793 -3.03 36.47 11.48
C TRP A 793 -3.47 37.07 12.80
N ILE A 794 -2.65 37.94 13.39
CA ILE A 794 -3.17 38.97 14.30
C ILE A 794 -3.83 39.99 13.36
N PRO A 795 -5.16 40.11 13.31
CA PRO A 795 -5.80 41.02 12.37
C PRO A 795 -5.30 42.44 12.60
N ILE A 796 -5.19 43.20 11.51
CA ILE A 796 -4.93 44.64 11.51
C ILE A 796 -5.93 45.40 12.41
N ASN A 797 -7.07 44.77 12.72
CA ASN A 797 -8.17 45.33 13.50
C ASN A 797 -8.01 45.22 15.04
N GLY A 798 -6.93 44.60 15.53
CA GLY A 798 -6.55 44.66 16.95
C GLY A 798 -6.79 43.36 17.76
N PRO A 799 -6.29 43.32 19.00
CA PRO A 799 -6.29 42.12 19.86
C PRO A 799 -7.62 41.84 20.57
N ASP A 800 -8.61 42.74 20.51
CA ASP A 800 -9.86 42.58 21.27
C ASP A 800 -10.74 41.43 20.73
N ASP A 801 -10.67 41.12 19.43
CA ASP A 801 -11.31 39.93 18.85
C ASP A 801 -10.56 38.61 19.20
N TYR A 802 -9.29 38.73 19.62
CA TYR A 802 -8.38 37.62 19.90
C TYR A 802 -8.37 37.20 21.38
N VAL A 803 -8.54 38.15 22.30
CA VAL A 803 -8.63 37.90 23.74
C VAL A 803 -9.89 37.10 24.08
N ASN A 804 -11.01 37.33 23.38
CA ASN A 804 -12.26 36.60 23.60
C ASN A 804 -12.14 35.10 23.22
N THR A 805 -11.46 34.79 22.11
CA THR A 805 -11.31 33.42 21.59
C THR A 805 -10.43 32.54 22.47
N TRP A 806 -9.37 33.08 23.07
CA TRP A 806 -8.52 32.35 24.00
C TRP A 806 -9.04 32.35 25.45
N GLN A 807 -9.82 33.35 25.88
CA GLN A 807 -10.49 33.30 27.19
C GLN A 807 -11.50 32.15 27.25
N ALA A 808 -12.23 31.91 26.15
CA ALA A 808 -13.13 30.76 26.00
C ALA A 808 -12.41 29.41 26.14
N PHE A 809 -11.12 29.31 25.77
CA PHE A 809 -10.29 28.12 25.97
C PHE A 809 -10.08 27.79 27.45
N TYR A 810 -9.63 28.79 28.21
CA TYR A 810 -9.27 28.64 29.61
C TYR A 810 -10.48 28.46 30.51
N ASP A 811 -11.63 29.01 30.13
CA ASP A 811 -12.88 28.81 30.86
C ASP A 811 -13.49 27.41 30.59
N PHE A 812 -13.02 26.69 29.57
CA PHE A 812 -13.43 25.31 29.22
C PHE A 812 -12.48 24.22 29.76
N SER A 813 -11.21 24.54 30.05
CA SER A 813 -10.21 23.66 30.67
C SER A 813 -10.30 23.68 32.20
#